data_AF-R7K473-F1
#
_entry.id   AF-R7K473-F1
#
_cell.length_a   1.000
_cell.length_b   1.000
_cell.length_c   1.000
_cell.angle_alpha   90.00
_cell.angle_beta   90.00
_cell.angle_gamma   90.00
#
_symmetry.space_group_name_H-M   'P 1'
#
loop_
_entity.id
_entity.type
_entity.pdbx_description
1 polymer ?
#
loop_
_entity_poly.entity_id
_entity_poly.type
_entity_poly.pdbx_seq_one_letter_code
_entity_poly.pdbx_strand_id
1 'polypeptide(L)'
;MKFKRQKLLTVVVFLFLLTTLALAACGAKAHVFSDGEWEVTKEATCTESGSKRRVCTVEGCGHTEVVTVPALGHDLIPEQITERPLCETGGTMTMKCSRCDFKDEITLQPFNHVYPQAPDCAEGVKCMVCGKERIPLKEHAYKTEAGHEHECADCGYAYTSDLVFTAINDGKEWQVSEPDGNAFWSVKELVVPAYKEGKPVTELAEGSFNNDYSLQAVRLPYTLKKLNGNFISCNSLISLNVPDSVDYMGGSFAGSKILDVMKYNTDGDGLAVLGGWVFGISDSVERFVLPEGLKGAVSGIFKSPALKHVELPDNYVMSNGEFQPAYNSTTSLESVVLPDTLAFLPDNAFRSCVALEQITIPASVTSVGNYVFSGCTSLKSVEFEGALNGMGLSVFDNTPLRNGLQAEGNVYYWKSYAIGFNALNMSDVVLKDGTRGIAGGAFDGCAMMTSVEFPETVVFIGAQAFNGCAGLTYVDLSKTGITSVSDSAFKGCSMLAGVSLPDAVNTIGMNAFQNCALTAFVAPSDLKTVLSTAFGNNSALASVTLNEGLEVIGANAFQYCPQIKTISIPSTVTKIDINVFWGHGLESVYFLGDTPCEMGTNIFTAYGQGTIPALYVPQGRADVYKSAASWASYADYVQEASSN
;
A
#
# COMPACT_ATOMS: atom_id res chain seq x y z
N MET A 1 39.07 -69.35 11.28
CA MET A 1 39.03 -69.43 9.79
C MET A 1 37.66 -69.91 9.33
N LYS A 2 36.70 -68.98 9.15
CA LYS A 2 35.42 -69.12 8.42
C LYS A 2 34.68 -67.78 8.49
N PHE A 3 35.37 -66.68 8.18
CA PHE A 3 34.81 -65.32 8.28
C PHE A 3 35.63 -64.39 7.37
N LYS A 4 35.51 -64.53 6.04
CA LYS A 4 36.06 -63.54 5.08
C LYS A 4 35.58 -63.67 3.62
N ARG A 5 34.46 -64.34 3.34
CA ARG A 5 33.91 -64.47 1.96
C ARG A 5 32.48 -63.96 1.74
N GLN A 6 31.87 -63.31 2.73
CA GLN A 6 30.52 -62.73 2.60
C GLN A 6 30.48 -61.19 2.51
N LYS A 7 31.62 -60.50 2.53
CA LYS A 7 31.68 -59.03 2.41
C LYS A 7 32.04 -58.50 1.02
N LEU A 8 32.27 -59.36 0.02
CA LEU A 8 32.66 -58.92 -1.33
C LEU A 8 31.53 -59.02 -2.37
N LEU A 9 30.42 -59.73 -2.09
CA LEU A 9 29.30 -59.88 -3.03
C LEU A 9 28.17 -58.86 -2.80
N THR A 10 28.10 -58.24 -1.61
CA THR A 10 27.10 -57.20 -1.30
C THR A 10 27.54 -55.81 -1.77
N VAL A 11 28.85 -55.57 -1.98
CA VAL A 11 29.37 -54.26 -2.41
C VAL A 11 29.35 -54.10 -3.94
N VAL A 12 29.46 -55.19 -4.71
CA VAL A 12 29.41 -55.12 -6.18
C VAL A 12 27.97 -55.07 -6.73
N VAL A 13 26.99 -55.59 -5.98
CA VAL A 13 25.55 -55.42 -6.33
C VAL A 13 25.03 -54.05 -5.90
N PHE A 14 25.59 -53.42 -4.86
CA PHE A 14 25.25 -52.02 -4.48
C PHE A 14 25.86 -50.97 -5.43
N LEU A 15 27.06 -51.18 -5.98
CA LEU A 15 27.65 -50.24 -6.96
C LEU A 15 27.04 -50.35 -8.37
N PHE A 16 26.47 -51.49 -8.75
CA PHE A 16 25.70 -51.60 -9.99
C PHE A 16 24.25 -51.10 -9.87
N LEU A 17 23.67 -51.06 -8.66
CA LEU A 17 22.39 -50.41 -8.40
C LEU A 17 22.51 -48.87 -8.24
N LEU A 18 23.68 -48.35 -7.88
CA LEU A 18 23.95 -46.90 -7.81
C LEU A 18 24.28 -46.24 -9.16
N THR A 19 24.65 -47.01 -10.18
CA THR A 19 24.91 -46.49 -11.54
C THR A 19 23.72 -46.65 -12.48
N THR A 20 22.75 -47.52 -12.16
CA THR A 20 21.48 -47.61 -12.89
C THR A 20 20.33 -46.81 -12.25
N LEU A 21 20.51 -46.20 -11.07
CA LEU A 21 19.60 -45.20 -10.52
C LEU A 21 19.94 -43.74 -10.92
N ALA A 22 21.07 -43.52 -11.60
CA ALA A 22 21.41 -42.22 -12.18
C ALA A 22 20.78 -41.99 -13.57
N LEU A 23 20.16 -43.01 -14.18
CA LEU A 23 19.46 -42.92 -15.47
C LEU A 23 17.93 -42.90 -15.37
N ALA A 24 17.37 -42.76 -14.16
CA ALA A 24 15.93 -42.57 -13.95
C ALA A 24 15.61 -41.23 -13.27
N ALA A 25 16.52 -40.25 -13.35
CA ALA A 25 16.29 -38.89 -12.87
C ALA A 25 15.20 -38.22 -13.74
N CYS A 26 14.01 -38.09 -13.16
CA CYS A 26 12.80 -37.52 -13.73
C CYS A 26 11.95 -38.41 -14.65
N GLY A 27 12.04 -39.74 -14.51
CA GLY A 27 11.04 -40.65 -15.08
C GLY A 27 9.76 -40.69 -14.23
N ALA A 28 8.67 -40.14 -14.76
CA ALA A 28 7.29 -40.21 -14.26
C ALA A 28 6.90 -39.42 -12.98
N LYS A 29 7.78 -38.58 -12.42
CA LYS A 29 7.43 -37.57 -11.39
C LYS A 29 8.13 -36.26 -11.75
N ALA A 30 7.41 -35.14 -11.68
CA ALA A 30 7.76 -33.82 -12.20
C ALA A 30 9.21 -33.36 -11.95
N HIS A 31 9.74 -32.56 -12.88
CA HIS A 31 11.07 -31.92 -12.77
C HIS A 31 11.10 -30.94 -11.59
N VAL A 32 12.23 -30.88 -10.89
CA VAL A 32 12.46 -29.97 -9.76
C VAL A 32 13.34 -28.82 -10.23
N PHE A 33 12.84 -27.59 -10.08
CA PHE A 33 13.54 -26.37 -10.44
C PHE A 33 13.75 -25.52 -9.18
N SER A 34 14.74 -24.62 -9.19
CA SER A 34 14.85 -23.58 -8.16
C SER A 34 13.66 -22.62 -8.26
N ASP A 35 13.15 -22.16 -7.12
CA ASP A 35 12.07 -21.18 -7.08
C ASP A 35 12.57 -19.85 -7.70
N GLY A 36 11.90 -19.40 -8.78
CA GLY A 36 12.03 -18.05 -9.33
C GLY A 36 13.16 -17.77 -10.34
N GLU A 37 14.23 -18.57 -10.43
CA GLU A 37 15.37 -18.23 -11.30
C GLU A 37 15.23 -18.74 -12.73
N TRP A 38 14.63 -17.91 -13.59
CA TRP A 38 14.70 -18.07 -15.04
C TRP A 38 15.86 -17.25 -15.61
N GLU A 39 16.73 -17.89 -16.39
CA GLU A 39 17.80 -17.20 -17.12
C GLU A 39 17.27 -16.74 -18.49
N VAL A 40 17.31 -15.44 -18.77
CA VAL A 40 16.92 -14.91 -20.08
C VAL A 40 17.95 -15.34 -21.12
N THR A 41 17.53 -16.14 -22.09
CA THR A 41 18.36 -16.62 -23.20
C THR A 41 18.30 -15.71 -24.42
N LYS A 42 17.17 -15.02 -24.59
CA LYS A 42 16.95 -14.03 -25.65
C LYS A 42 15.94 -13.01 -25.14
N GLU A 43 16.32 -11.74 -25.10
CA GLU A 43 15.38 -10.66 -24.78
C GLU A 43 14.26 -10.61 -25.82
N ALA A 44 13.03 -10.36 -25.36
CA ALA A 44 11.90 -10.13 -26.24
C ALA A 44 11.97 -8.73 -26.84
N THR A 45 11.67 -8.60 -28.13
CA THR A 45 11.54 -7.31 -28.81
C THR A 45 10.07 -7.05 -29.16
N CYS A 46 9.77 -5.90 -29.77
CA CYS A 46 8.39 -5.59 -30.19
C CYS A 46 7.81 -6.61 -31.19
N THR A 47 8.66 -7.25 -32.00
CA THR A 47 8.22 -8.17 -33.08
C THR A 47 8.70 -9.61 -32.90
N GLU A 48 9.76 -9.83 -32.12
CA GLU A 48 10.29 -11.16 -31.89
C GLU A 48 10.09 -11.59 -30.44
N SER A 49 9.52 -12.78 -30.26
CA SER A 49 9.46 -13.42 -28.96
C SER A 49 10.87 -13.66 -28.40
N GLY A 50 11.01 -13.38 -27.12
CA GLY A 50 12.18 -13.75 -26.34
C GLY A 50 12.10 -15.19 -25.87
N SER A 51 13.10 -15.61 -25.10
CA SER A 51 13.10 -16.90 -24.44
C SER A 51 13.82 -16.80 -23.12
N LYS A 52 13.35 -17.58 -22.15
CA LYS A 52 14.03 -17.79 -20.89
C LYS A 52 14.10 -19.28 -20.61
N ARG A 53 15.18 -19.73 -19.97
CA ARG A 53 15.40 -21.13 -19.64
C ARG A 53 15.61 -21.31 -18.15
N ARG A 54 15.28 -22.49 -17.64
CA ARG A 54 15.68 -22.95 -16.31
C ARG A 54 16.14 -24.39 -16.39
N VAL A 55 17.09 -24.76 -15.54
CA VAL A 55 17.70 -26.10 -15.53
C VAL A 55 17.24 -26.84 -14.28
N CYS A 56 16.87 -28.11 -14.44
CA CYS A 56 16.51 -28.99 -13.35
C CYS A 56 17.67 -29.10 -12.35
N THR A 57 17.39 -28.88 -11.06
CA THR A 57 18.41 -28.82 -10.00
C THR A 57 18.87 -30.20 -9.52
N VAL A 58 18.24 -31.28 -10.00
CA VAL A 58 18.64 -32.65 -9.68
C VAL A 58 19.97 -32.99 -10.36
N GLU A 59 21.00 -33.28 -9.55
CA GLU A 59 22.35 -33.62 -10.00
C GLU A 59 22.31 -34.79 -11.01
N GLY A 60 22.88 -34.57 -12.19
CA GLY A 60 22.91 -35.56 -13.29
C GLY A 60 21.68 -35.58 -14.21
N CYS A 61 20.62 -34.80 -13.94
CA CYS A 61 19.43 -34.77 -14.80
C CYS A 61 19.68 -33.99 -16.11
N GLY A 62 20.25 -32.78 -16.01
CA GLY A 62 20.58 -31.93 -17.17
C GLY A 62 19.37 -31.46 -18.01
N HIS A 63 18.13 -31.72 -17.56
CA HIS A 63 16.93 -31.28 -18.26
C HIS A 63 16.79 -29.76 -18.17
N THR A 64 16.56 -29.13 -19.32
CA THR A 64 16.36 -27.69 -19.44
C THR A 64 14.95 -27.44 -19.94
N GLU A 65 14.19 -26.66 -19.17
CA GLU A 65 12.91 -26.12 -19.61
C GLU A 65 13.15 -24.77 -20.25
N VAL A 66 12.65 -24.58 -21.47
CA VAL A 66 12.70 -23.30 -22.18
C VAL A 66 11.27 -22.85 -22.42
N VAL A 67 10.95 -21.66 -21.94
CA VAL A 67 9.65 -21.03 -22.23
C VAL A 67 9.87 -19.84 -23.14
N THR A 68 8.92 -19.67 -24.05
CA THR A 68 8.89 -18.53 -24.95
C THR A 68 8.32 -17.34 -24.19
N VAL A 69 9.04 -16.22 -24.22
CA VAL A 69 8.52 -14.93 -23.73
C VAL A 69 7.86 -14.27 -24.95
N PRO A 70 6.53 -14.01 -24.92
CA PRO A 70 5.86 -13.37 -26.06
C PRO A 70 6.54 -12.07 -26.47
N ALA A 71 6.40 -11.68 -27.74
CA ALA A 71 6.90 -10.40 -28.20
C ALA A 71 6.19 -9.28 -27.42
N LEU A 72 6.92 -8.20 -27.10
CA LEU A 72 6.41 -7.10 -26.24
C LEU A 72 5.25 -6.32 -26.88
N GLY A 73 5.00 -6.53 -28.17
CA GLY A 73 4.08 -5.72 -28.96
C GLY A 73 4.60 -4.30 -29.18
N HIS A 74 3.85 -3.52 -29.96
CA HIS A 74 4.15 -2.12 -30.19
C HIS A 74 3.40 -1.24 -29.19
N ASP A 75 4.17 -0.51 -28.38
CA ASP A 75 3.65 0.54 -27.49
C ASP A 75 3.56 1.84 -28.28
N LEU A 76 2.41 2.06 -28.90
CA LEU A 76 2.18 3.09 -29.90
C LEU A 76 1.78 4.41 -29.23
N ILE A 77 2.62 5.44 -29.42
CA ILE A 77 2.36 6.81 -28.98
C ILE A 77 2.08 7.73 -30.17
N PRO A 78 1.21 8.76 -30.02
CA PRO A 78 0.94 9.71 -31.10
C PRO A 78 2.20 10.43 -31.57
N GLU A 79 2.45 10.47 -32.88
CA GLU A 79 3.56 11.21 -33.47
C GLU A 79 3.05 12.47 -34.17
N GLN A 80 2.18 12.32 -35.18
CA GLN A 80 1.66 13.46 -35.93
C GLN A 80 0.33 13.14 -36.61
N ILE A 81 -0.61 14.08 -36.58
CA ILE A 81 -1.80 14.08 -37.43
C ILE A 81 -1.36 14.32 -38.89
N THR A 82 -1.62 13.35 -39.76
CA THR A 82 -1.26 13.36 -41.18
C THR A 82 -2.40 13.91 -42.03
N GLU A 83 -3.64 13.53 -41.72
CA GLU A 83 -4.84 14.11 -42.30
C GLU A 83 -5.81 14.54 -41.19
N ARG A 84 -6.24 15.80 -41.22
CA ARG A 84 -7.15 16.32 -40.20
C ARG A 84 -8.55 15.77 -40.45
N PRO A 85 -9.26 15.24 -39.42
CA PRO A 85 -10.64 14.83 -39.58
C PRO A 85 -11.53 16.00 -40.01
N LEU A 86 -12.58 15.70 -40.77
CA LEU A 86 -13.64 16.64 -41.14
C LEU A 86 -14.97 16.16 -40.53
N CYS A 87 -16.05 16.91 -40.75
CA CYS A 87 -17.36 16.60 -40.17
C CYS A 87 -17.95 15.26 -40.64
N GLU A 88 -17.61 14.80 -41.84
CA GLU A 88 -18.19 13.57 -42.43
C GLU A 88 -17.13 12.53 -42.79
N THR A 89 -15.86 12.92 -42.83
CA THR A 89 -14.74 12.05 -43.18
C THR A 89 -13.75 12.04 -42.03
N GLY A 90 -13.33 10.85 -41.59
CA GLY A 90 -12.29 10.69 -40.58
C GLY A 90 -10.96 11.31 -41.01
N GLY A 91 -10.06 11.47 -40.04
CA GLY A 91 -8.68 11.86 -40.30
C GLY A 91 -7.73 10.68 -40.18
N THR A 92 -6.44 10.92 -40.33
CA THR A 92 -5.41 9.92 -40.07
C THR A 92 -4.31 10.50 -39.19
N MET A 93 -3.78 9.64 -38.32
CA MET A 93 -2.70 9.99 -37.41
C MET A 93 -1.65 8.90 -37.44
N THR A 94 -0.41 9.33 -37.59
CA THR A 94 0.74 8.45 -37.43
C THR A 94 1.06 8.28 -35.95
N MET A 95 1.16 7.01 -35.56
CA MET A 95 1.63 6.54 -34.27
C MET A 95 3.06 6.05 -34.44
N LYS A 96 3.90 6.24 -33.43
CA LYS A 96 5.24 5.64 -33.37
C LYS A 96 5.35 4.74 -32.16
N CYS A 97 6.10 3.66 -32.26
CA CYS A 97 6.41 2.85 -31.10
C CYS A 97 7.42 3.59 -30.21
N SER A 98 7.20 3.62 -28.89
CA SER A 98 8.12 4.22 -27.93
C SER A 98 9.46 3.46 -27.80
N ARG A 99 9.51 2.20 -28.27
CA ARG A 99 10.63 1.25 -28.06
C ARG A 99 11.37 0.87 -29.34
N CYS A 100 10.82 1.14 -30.51
CA CYS A 100 11.44 0.82 -31.81
C CYS A 100 10.97 1.78 -32.90
N ASP A 101 11.56 1.70 -34.09
CA ASP A 101 11.24 2.59 -35.22
C ASP A 101 9.91 2.24 -35.93
N PHE A 102 9.11 1.32 -35.38
CA PHE A 102 7.82 0.96 -35.96
C PHE A 102 6.86 2.15 -35.91
N LYS A 103 6.16 2.38 -37.01
CA LYS A 103 5.11 3.38 -37.14
C LYS A 103 3.86 2.73 -37.67
N ASP A 104 2.73 3.16 -37.14
CA ASP A 104 1.41 2.74 -37.60
C ASP A 104 0.57 3.96 -37.93
N GLU A 105 -0.46 3.79 -38.75
CA GLU A 105 -1.38 4.88 -39.08
C GLU A 105 -2.79 4.48 -38.67
N ILE A 106 -3.35 5.23 -37.72
CA ILE A 106 -4.69 4.99 -37.21
C ILE A 106 -5.68 5.98 -37.82
N THR A 107 -6.89 5.49 -38.06
CA THR A 107 -8.00 6.33 -38.55
C THR A 107 -8.66 7.03 -37.37
N LEU A 108 -8.64 8.37 -37.41
CA LEU A 108 -9.37 9.22 -36.49
C LEU A 108 -10.83 9.31 -36.94
N GLN A 109 -11.76 9.22 -36.00
CA GLN A 109 -13.19 9.37 -36.32
C GLN A 109 -13.51 10.80 -36.81
N PRO A 110 -14.51 10.97 -37.70
CA PRO A 110 -14.95 12.30 -38.11
C PRO A 110 -15.45 13.11 -36.91
N PHE A 111 -15.31 14.43 -36.99
CA PHE A 111 -15.74 15.35 -35.92
C PHE A 111 -17.26 15.42 -35.74
N ASN A 112 -18.03 14.78 -36.64
CA ASN A 112 -19.47 14.97 -36.81
C ASN A 112 -19.83 16.44 -37.05
N HIS A 113 -21.08 16.70 -37.46
CA HIS A 113 -21.53 18.07 -37.66
C HIS A 113 -21.75 18.77 -36.31
N VAL A 114 -21.11 19.91 -36.13
CA VAL A 114 -21.25 20.74 -34.95
C VAL A 114 -22.09 21.95 -35.34
N TYR A 115 -23.36 21.96 -34.98
CA TYR A 115 -24.28 23.06 -35.28
C TYR A 115 -24.31 24.09 -34.15
N PRO A 116 -24.51 25.39 -34.44
CA PRO A 116 -24.76 26.40 -33.41
C PRO A 116 -26.05 26.05 -32.66
N GLN A 117 -26.16 26.53 -31.42
CA GLN A 117 -27.29 26.30 -30.52
C GLN A 117 -28.63 26.63 -31.22
N ALA A 118 -29.30 25.59 -31.72
CA ALA A 118 -30.58 25.69 -32.40
C ALA A 118 -31.31 24.33 -32.26
N PRO A 119 -32.64 24.35 -32.08
CA PRO A 119 -33.42 23.11 -31.98
C PRO A 119 -33.24 22.22 -33.20
N ASP A 120 -33.41 20.91 -33.02
CA ASP A 120 -33.30 19.90 -34.08
C ASP A 120 -34.29 20.09 -35.25
N CYS A 121 -35.30 20.92 -35.05
CA CYS A 121 -36.31 21.32 -36.03
C CYS A 121 -36.03 22.68 -36.72
N ALA A 122 -34.94 23.38 -36.38
CA ALA A 122 -34.64 24.68 -36.96
C ALA A 122 -34.10 24.57 -38.41
N GLU A 123 -34.78 25.24 -39.34
CA GLU A 123 -34.38 25.31 -40.75
C GLU A 123 -33.18 26.26 -40.95
N GLY A 124 -32.31 25.93 -41.91
CA GLY A 124 -31.19 26.79 -42.31
C GLY A 124 -29.99 26.82 -41.34
N VAL A 125 -29.96 25.95 -40.33
CA VAL A 125 -28.85 25.87 -39.35
C VAL A 125 -27.61 25.27 -40.00
N LYS A 126 -26.50 26.01 -40.04
CA LYS A 126 -25.25 25.58 -40.70
C LYS A 126 -24.26 25.03 -39.70
N CYS A 127 -23.62 23.92 -40.05
CA CYS A 127 -22.53 23.35 -39.26
C CYS A 127 -21.42 24.40 -39.12
N MET A 128 -21.02 24.72 -37.89
CA MET A 128 -20.00 25.73 -37.58
C MET A 128 -18.61 25.35 -38.10
N VAL A 129 -18.40 24.08 -38.42
CA VAL A 129 -17.11 23.54 -38.86
C VAL A 129 -17.03 23.43 -40.38
N CYS A 130 -18.08 22.97 -41.06
CA CYS A 130 -18.05 22.77 -42.53
C CYS A 130 -19.09 23.59 -43.33
N GLY A 131 -19.98 24.34 -42.67
CA GLY A 131 -20.99 25.18 -43.30
C GLY A 131 -22.19 24.43 -43.91
N LYS A 132 -22.22 23.09 -43.85
CA LYS A 132 -23.32 22.26 -44.37
C LYS A 132 -24.60 22.50 -43.56
N GLU A 133 -25.72 22.70 -44.24
CA GLU A 133 -27.02 22.92 -43.59
C GLU A 133 -27.57 21.62 -42.97
N ARG A 134 -28.13 21.75 -41.77
CA ARG A 134 -28.79 20.69 -41.01
C ARG A 134 -30.12 20.34 -41.68
N ILE A 135 -30.40 19.05 -41.87
CA ILE A 135 -31.72 18.59 -42.32
C ILE A 135 -32.65 18.57 -41.10
N PRO A 136 -33.75 19.37 -41.07
CA PRO A 136 -34.65 19.40 -39.93
C PRO A 136 -35.47 18.11 -39.80
N LEU A 137 -35.72 17.67 -38.56
CA LEU A 137 -36.66 16.58 -38.26
C LEU A 137 -38.10 17.17 -38.14
N LYS A 138 -39.08 16.56 -38.83
CA LYS A 138 -40.41 17.11 -39.20
C LYS A 138 -41.30 17.73 -38.07
N GLU A 139 -42.19 18.62 -38.56
CA GLU A 139 -43.23 19.49 -37.96
C GLU A 139 -43.89 19.09 -36.63
N HIS A 140 -43.82 19.96 -35.60
CA HIS A 140 -44.73 19.95 -34.44
C HIS A 140 -45.00 21.37 -33.89
N ALA A 141 -46.19 21.59 -33.32
CA ALA A 141 -46.71 22.90 -32.91
C ALA A 141 -46.36 23.25 -31.44
N TYR A 142 -45.87 24.47 -31.22
CA TYR A 142 -45.60 25.07 -29.90
C TYR A 142 -46.83 25.80 -29.35
N LYS A 143 -47.01 25.82 -28.03
CA LYS A 143 -47.80 26.85 -27.34
C LYS A 143 -46.84 27.80 -26.63
N THR A 144 -47.25 29.06 -26.52
CA THR A 144 -46.53 30.10 -25.80
C THR A 144 -47.55 30.82 -24.91
N GLU A 145 -47.35 30.80 -23.59
CA GLU A 145 -47.88 31.83 -22.71
C GLU A 145 -46.75 32.66 -22.10
N ALA A 146 -47.01 33.95 -21.92
CA ALA A 146 -46.00 34.94 -21.60
C ALA A 146 -45.48 34.76 -20.16
N GLY A 147 -44.21 34.36 -20.04
CA GLY A 147 -43.43 34.51 -18.81
C GLY A 147 -42.52 33.34 -18.46
N HIS A 148 -42.84 32.12 -18.89
CA HIS A 148 -42.02 30.93 -18.75
C HIS A 148 -42.41 29.97 -19.86
N GLU A 149 -41.45 29.41 -20.61
CA GLU A 149 -41.57 28.08 -21.24
C GLU A 149 -40.39 27.77 -22.17
N HIS A 150 -39.69 26.67 -21.90
CA HIS A 150 -39.16 25.75 -22.91
C HIS A 150 -39.13 24.31 -22.35
N GLU A 151 -40.29 23.77 -21.97
CA GLU A 151 -40.43 22.31 -21.79
C GLU A 151 -41.13 21.70 -23.00
N CYS A 152 -40.52 20.66 -23.60
CA CYS A 152 -41.19 19.78 -24.54
C CYS A 152 -41.90 18.67 -23.74
N ALA A 153 -43.24 18.69 -23.76
CA ALA A 153 -44.09 17.81 -22.96
C ALA A 153 -43.93 16.30 -23.24
N ASP A 154 -43.34 15.89 -24.38
CA ASP A 154 -43.19 14.49 -24.76
C ASP A 154 -41.77 13.90 -24.54
N CYS A 155 -40.72 14.71 -24.38
CA CYS A 155 -39.34 14.21 -24.24
C CYS A 155 -38.59 14.63 -22.97
N GLY A 156 -39.01 15.69 -22.25
CA GLY A 156 -38.36 16.12 -21.00
C GLY A 156 -36.93 16.64 -21.17
N TYR A 157 -36.57 17.15 -22.35
CA TYR A 157 -35.31 17.84 -22.57
C TYR A 157 -35.42 19.31 -22.15
N ALA A 158 -34.49 19.78 -21.32
CA ALA A 158 -34.22 21.19 -21.14
C ALA A 158 -32.86 21.52 -21.77
N TYR A 159 -32.84 22.41 -22.76
CA TYR A 159 -31.61 23.09 -23.19
C TYR A 159 -31.49 24.34 -22.33
N THR A 160 -30.58 24.36 -21.36
CA THR A 160 -30.59 25.42 -20.35
C THR A 160 -29.64 26.55 -20.75
N SER A 161 -30.22 27.56 -21.43
CA SER A 161 -29.67 28.93 -21.46
C SER A 161 -29.48 29.54 -20.06
N ASP A 162 -29.93 28.84 -19.02
CA ASP A 162 -30.08 29.29 -17.65
C ASP A 162 -28.94 28.83 -16.73
N LEU A 163 -27.94 28.12 -17.27
CA LEU A 163 -26.71 27.81 -16.52
C LEU A 163 -25.99 29.12 -16.16
N VAL A 164 -25.53 29.21 -14.92
CA VAL A 164 -24.77 30.36 -14.43
C VAL A 164 -23.30 30.13 -14.75
N PHE A 165 -22.71 31.06 -15.51
CA PHE A 165 -21.29 31.02 -15.88
C PHE A 165 -20.52 32.06 -15.08
N THR A 166 -19.57 31.59 -14.27
CA THR A 166 -18.69 32.42 -13.46
C THR A 166 -17.30 32.42 -14.09
N ALA A 167 -16.79 33.61 -14.40
CA ALA A 167 -15.46 33.79 -14.96
C ALA A 167 -14.37 33.45 -13.92
N ILE A 168 -13.41 32.60 -14.29
CA ILE A 168 -12.26 32.24 -13.45
C ILE A 168 -10.94 32.48 -14.21
N ASN A 169 -9.81 32.40 -13.51
CA ASN A 169 -8.47 32.64 -14.09
C ASN A 169 -8.38 33.98 -14.84
N ASP A 170 -8.75 35.07 -14.17
CA ASP A 170 -8.83 36.43 -14.73
C ASP A 170 -9.70 36.52 -15.99
N GLY A 171 -10.76 35.72 -16.03
CA GLY A 171 -11.71 35.63 -17.14
C GLY A 171 -11.18 34.92 -18.36
N LYS A 172 -10.16 34.06 -18.24
CA LYS A 172 -9.67 33.20 -19.33
C LYS A 172 -10.42 31.89 -19.46
N GLU A 173 -11.08 31.44 -18.39
CA GLU A 173 -11.84 30.19 -18.35
C GLU A 173 -13.18 30.42 -17.63
N TRP A 174 -14.08 29.43 -17.71
CA TRP A 174 -15.41 29.50 -17.09
C TRP A 174 -15.66 28.32 -16.14
N GLN A 175 -16.24 28.63 -15.00
CA GLN A 175 -16.89 27.69 -14.09
C GLN A 175 -18.42 27.76 -14.29
N VAL A 176 -19.12 26.64 -14.18
CA VAL A 176 -20.59 26.58 -14.38
C VAL A 176 -21.34 26.04 -13.17
N SER A 177 -22.52 26.61 -12.87
CA SER A 177 -23.41 26.19 -11.78
C SER A 177 -24.89 26.23 -12.19
N GLU A 178 -25.75 25.70 -11.32
CA GLU A 178 -27.20 25.87 -11.41
C GLU A 178 -27.63 27.32 -11.12
N PRO A 179 -28.75 27.79 -11.69
CA PRO A 179 -29.36 29.08 -11.34
C PRO A 179 -29.98 29.06 -9.93
N ASP A 180 -29.93 30.21 -9.24
CA ASP A 180 -30.30 30.34 -7.83
C ASP A 180 -31.67 29.71 -7.49
N GLY A 181 -31.64 28.63 -6.69
CA GLY A 181 -32.76 28.18 -5.86
C GLY A 181 -33.84 27.30 -6.49
N ASN A 182 -33.78 26.97 -7.79
CA ASN A 182 -34.69 26.00 -8.40
C ASN A 182 -33.87 24.90 -9.08
N ALA A 183 -33.79 23.76 -8.40
CA ALA A 183 -33.15 22.58 -8.93
C ALA A 183 -33.87 22.10 -10.19
N PHE A 184 -33.08 21.54 -11.12
CA PHE A 184 -33.47 21.00 -12.41
C PHE A 184 -34.31 19.71 -12.28
N TRP A 185 -35.32 19.68 -11.40
CA TRP A 185 -36.13 18.51 -11.03
C TRP A 185 -36.93 17.84 -12.16
N SER A 186 -36.80 18.27 -13.41
CA SER A 186 -37.39 17.66 -14.61
C SER A 186 -36.38 17.34 -15.73
N VAL A 187 -35.10 17.68 -15.56
CA VAL A 187 -34.10 17.53 -16.62
C VAL A 187 -33.54 16.12 -16.61
N LYS A 188 -33.86 15.33 -17.65
CA LYS A 188 -33.33 13.96 -17.77
C LYS A 188 -31.89 13.92 -18.28
N GLU A 189 -31.45 14.91 -19.04
CA GLU A 189 -30.09 14.94 -19.59
C GLU A 189 -29.47 16.34 -19.46
N LEU A 190 -28.34 16.43 -18.75
CA LEU A 190 -27.55 17.66 -18.61
C LEU A 190 -26.42 17.65 -19.65
N VAL A 191 -26.31 18.72 -20.45
CA VAL A 191 -25.21 18.91 -21.41
C VAL A 191 -24.44 20.17 -21.05
N VAL A 192 -23.19 20.01 -20.62
CA VAL A 192 -22.31 21.14 -20.29
C VAL A 192 -21.51 21.52 -21.55
N PRO A 193 -21.57 22.78 -22.02
CA PRO A 193 -20.87 23.21 -23.22
C PRO A 193 -19.35 23.27 -22.99
N ALA A 194 -18.57 22.95 -24.02
CA ALA A 194 -17.10 23.02 -23.95
C ALA A 194 -16.57 24.47 -23.93
N TYR A 195 -17.30 25.42 -24.52
CA TYR A 195 -16.88 26.82 -24.61
C TYR A 195 -18.03 27.78 -24.32
N LYS A 196 -17.72 28.88 -23.64
CA LYS A 196 -18.56 30.07 -23.48
C LYS A 196 -17.76 31.28 -23.95
N GLU A 197 -18.31 32.06 -24.87
CA GLU A 197 -17.66 33.26 -25.42
C GLU A 197 -16.24 33.00 -25.99
N GLY A 198 -16.06 31.85 -26.64
CA GLY A 198 -14.77 31.44 -27.22
C GLY A 198 -13.71 30.98 -26.21
N LYS A 199 -14.06 30.89 -24.92
CA LYS A 199 -13.18 30.46 -23.84
C LYS A 199 -13.67 29.13 -23.25
N PRO A 200 -12.77 28.26 -22.77
CA PRO A 200 -13.15 26.92 -22.32
C PRO A 200 -13.91 26.95 -20.99
N VAL A 201 -14.85 26.03 -20.84
CA VAL A 201 -15.47 25.69 -19.55
C VAL A 201 -14.62 24.58 -18.92
N THR A 202 -14.00 24.88 -17.77
CA THR A 202 -12.97 24.02 -17.15
C THR A 202 -13.38 23.46 -15.80
N GLU A 203 -14.41 24.00 -15.15
CA GLU A 203 -14.85 23.53 -13.83
C GLU A 203 -16.39 23.55 -13.66
N LEU A 204 -16.92 22.63 -12.85
CA LEU A 204 -18.26 22.74 -12.26
C LEU A 204 -18.15 23.33 -10.85
N ALA A 205 -19.00 24.29 -10.51
CA ALA A 205 -18.98 24.92 -9.19
C ALA A 205 -19.31 23.90 -8.09
N GLU A 206 -18.54 23.91 -7.00
CA GLU A 206 -18.75 22.97 -5.89
C GLU A 206 -20.18 23.01 -5.37
N GLY A 207 -20.80 21.84 -5.22
CA GLY A 207 -22.18 21.72 -4.75
C GLY A 207 -23.26 21.79 -5.85
N SER A 208 -22.90 22.19 -7.07
CA SER A 208 -23.83 22.28 -8.22
C SER A 208 -24.53 20.94 -8.47
N PHE A 209 -25.79 20.91 -8.92
CA PHE A 209 -26.52 19.71 -9.34
C PHE A 209 -26.68 18.60 -8.29
N ASN A 210 -26.46 18.92 -7.00
CA ASN A 210 -26.70 17.97 -5.92
C ASN A 210 -28.21 17.78 -5.67
N ASN A 211 -28.59 16.56 -5.26
CA ASN A 211 -29.97 16.14 -4.99
C ASN A 211 -30.92 16.27 -6.21
N ASP A 212 -30.39 16.22 -7.43
CA ASP A 212 -31.21 16.12 -8.62
C ASP A 212 -31.67 14.68 -8.83
N TYR A 213 -32.87 14.38 -8.32
CA TYR A 213 -33.48 13.07 -8.43
C TYR A 213 -34.05 12.76 -9.82
N SER A 214 -34.01 13.70 -10.77
CA SER A 214 -34.58 13.55 -12.11
C SER A 214 -33.53 13.31 -13.19
N LEU A 215 -32.31 13.77 -12.94
CA LEU A 215 -31.16 13.67 -13.84
C LEU A 215 -30.83 12.21 -14.15
N GLN A 216 -30.87 11.83 -15.45
CA GLN A 216 -30.61 10.47 -15.94
C GLN A 216 -29.29 10.33 -16.68
N ALA A 217 -28.80 11.39 -17.34
CA ALA A 217 -27.55 11.40 -18.08
C ALA A 217 -26.83 12.74 -17.95
N VAL A 218 -25.50 12.72 -17.94
CA VAL A 218 -24.66 13.93 -17.94
C VAL A 218 -23.60 13.82 -19.03
N ARG A 219 -23.54 14.82 -19.91
CA ARG A 219 -22.47 14.98 -20.91
C ARG A 219 -21.52 16.09 -20.48
N LEU A 220 -20.34 15.67 -20.01
CA LEU A 220 -19.25 16.56 -19.64
C LEU A 220 -18.36 16.88 -20.85
N PRO A 221 -17.87 18.12 -21.01
CA PRO A 221 -17.04 18.50 -22.14
C PRO A 221 -15.58 18.08 -21.92
N TYR A 222 -14.86 17.81 -23.02
CA TYR A 222 -13.42 17.50 -23.01
C TYR A 222 -12.51 18.65 -22.55
N THR A 223 -13.06 19.82 -22.25
CA THR A 223 -12.34 20.96 -21.67
C THR A 223 -12.37 20.94 -20.15
N LEU A 224 -13.20 20.09 -19.54
CA LEU A 224 -13.41 20.03 -18.10
C LEU A 224 -12.18 19.44 -17.41
N LYS A 225 -11.63 20.15 -16.43
CA LYS A 225 -10.46 19.73 -15.64
C LYS A 225 -10.85 19.21 -14.26
N LYS A 226 -11.92 19.74 -13.66
CA LYS A 226 -12.22 19.49 -12.25
C LYS A 226 -13.68 19.13 -11.98
N LEU A 227 -13.88 18.09 -11.17
CA LEU A 227 -15.14 17.71 -10.54
C LEU A 227 -14.97 17.70 -9.01
N ASN A 228 -15.75 18.49 -8.28
CA ASN A 228 -15.72 18.51 -6.82
C ASN A 228 -17.14 18.69 -6.25
N GLY A 229 -17.74 17.60 -5.75
CA GLY A 229 -19.03 17.64 -5.05
C GLY A 229 -20.23 18.05 -5.92
N ASN A 230 -20.26 17.66 -7.21
CA ASN A 230 -21.22 18.18 -8.21
C ASN A 230 -22.43 17.28 -8.56
N PHE A 231 -22.55 16.06 -8.04
CA PHE A 231 -23.65 15.13 -8.40
C PHE A 231 -24.03 14.22 -7.22
N ILE A 232 -24.03 14.77 -6.01
CA ILE A 232 -24.36 14.07 -4.76
C ILE A 232 -25.86 13.74 -4.74
N SER A 233 -26.25 12.54 -4.31
CA SER A 233 -27.64 12.08 -4.19
C SER A 233 -28.48 12.15 -5.47
N CYS A 234 -27.85 12.09 -6.64
CA CYS A 234 -28.50 12.03 -7.95
C CYS A 234 -28.98 10.61 -8.26
N ASN A 235 -30.12 10.22 -7.68
CA ASN A 235 -30.60 8.83 -7.64
C ASN A 235 -31.15 8.26 -8.96
N SER A 236 -31.30 9.08 -10.00
CA SER A 236 -31.82 8.63 -11.30
C SER A 236 -30.77 8.60 -12.40
N LEU A 237 -29.54 9.07 -12.12
CA LEU A 237 -28.48 9.16 -13.12
C LEU A 237 -28.02 7.73 -13.40
N ILE A 238 -27.96 7.33 -14.68
CA ILE A 238 -27.72 5.95 -15.13
C ILE A 238 -26.50 5.84 -16.06
N SER A 239 -26.00 6.97 -16.56
CA SER A 239 -24.88 7.04 -17.51
C SER A 239 -24.08 8.32 -17.31
N LEU A 240 -22.78 8.19 -17.08
CA LEU A 240 -21.82 9.28 -17.01
C LEU A 240 -20.51 8.86 -17.70
N ASN A 241 -20.04 9.71 -18.62
CA ASN A 241 -18.71 9.61 -19.20
C ASN A 241 -17.84 10.72 -18.63
N VAL A 242 -16.73 10.37 -17.99
CA VAL A 242 -15.77 11.34 -17.44
C VAL A 242 -14.67 11.56 -18.49
N PRO A 243 -14.49 12.79 -19.01
CA PRO A 243 -13.48 13.08 -20.03
C PRO A 243 -12.04 12.93 -19.51
N ASP A 244 -11.11 12.55 -20.38
CA ASP A 244 -9.67 12.41 -20.08
C ASP A 244 -9.04 13.68 -19.49
N SER A 245 -9.62 14.84 -19.80
CA SER A 245 -9.14 16.14 -19.33
C SER A 245 -9.35 16.36 -17.84
N VAL A 246 -10.21 15.58 -17.18
CA VAL A 246 -10.49 15.71 -15.75
C VAL A 246 -9.29 15.18 -14.97
N ASP A 247 -8.57 16.06 -14.28
CA ASP A 247 -7.39 15.73 -13.48
C ASP A 247 -7.68 15.65 -11.97
N TYR A 248 -8.84 16.13 -11.52
CA TYR A 248 -9.29 16.04 -10.13
C TYR A 248 -10.77 15.70 -10.02
N MET A 249 -11.09 14.70 -9.19
CA MET A 249 -12.46 14.33 -8.84
C MET A 249 -12.62 14.08 -7.34
N GLY A 250 -13.37 14.92 -6.62
CA GLY A 250 -13.59 14.78 -5.17
C GLY A 250 -15.08 14.74 -4.79
N GLY A 251 -15.54 13.71 -4.09
CA GLY A 251 -16.89 13.67 -3.49
C GLY A 251 -18.09 13.78 -4.45
N SER A 252 -17.88 13.76 -5.77
CA SER A 252 -18.90 14.20 -6.73
C SER A 252 -20.10 13.29 -6.88
N PHE A 253 -20.04 12.01 -6.48
CA PHE A 253 -21.12 11.04 -6.71
C PHE A 253 -21.60 10.35 -5.43
N ALA A 254 -21.33 10.94 -4.27
CA ALA A 254 -21.75 10.41 -2.98
C ALA A 254 -23.28 10.23 -2.93
N GLY A 255 -23.77 9.09 -2.42
CA GLY A 255 -25.20 8.79 -2.29
C GLY A 255 -25.98 8.58 -3.59
N SER A 256 -25.36 8.64 -4.76
CA SER A 256 -26.05 8.56 -6.05
C SER A 256 -26.15 7.13 -6.58
N LYS A 257 -27.21 6.81 -7.35
CA LYS A 257 -27.54 5.44 -7.79
C LYS A 257 -26.77 4.92 -9.02
N ILE A 258 -25.62 5.53 -9.30
CA ILE A 258 -25.44 6.06 -10.64
C ILE A 258 -25.10 5.05 -11.75
N LEU A 259 -24.35 3.97 -11.51
CA LEU A 259 -23.76 3.25 -12.66
C LEU A 259 -23.56 1.76 -12.43
N ASP A 260 -24.13 0.96 -13.33
CA ASP A 260 -23.62 -0.37 -13.67
C ASP A 260 -22.15 -0.30 -14.14
N VAL A 261 -21.73 0.79 -14.80
CA VAL A 261 -20.33 1.01 -15.25
C VAL A 261 -20.00 2.51 -15.38
N MET A 262 -19.09 3.06 -14.56
CA MET A 262 -18.44 4.35 -14.90
C MET A 262 -17.34 4.08 -15.93
N LYS A 263 -17.42 4.73 -17.08
CA LYS A 263 -16.40 4.63 -18.14
C LYS A 263 -15.59 5.92 -18.16
N TYR A 264 -14.30 5.78 -17.99
CA TYR A 264 -13.33 6.79 -18.41
C TYR A 264 -13.05 6.56 -19.89
N ASN A 265 -12.86 7.64 -20.64
CA ASN A 265 -12.18 7.50 -21.92
C ASN A 265 -10.74 7.02 -21.60
N THR A 266 -10.22 6.05 -22.34
CA THR A 266 -9.00 5.29 -21.94
C THR A 266 -7.81 5.59 -22.85
N ASP A 267 -7.92 6.65 -23.66
CA ASP A 267 -6.99 6.97 -24.73
C ASP A 267 -5.95 8.05 -24.32
N GLY A 268 -5.89 8.45 -23.04
CA GLY A 268 -5.00 9.52 -22.57
C GLY A 268 -4.58 9.45 -21.10
N ASP A 269 -3.67 10.36 -20.72
CA ASP A 269 -3.05 10.58 -19.39
C ASP A 269 -4.02 10.94 -18.23
N GLY A 270 -5.32 10.71 -18.40
CA GLY A 270 -6.41 11.34 -17.67
C GLY A 270 -6.66 10.81 -16.25
N LEU A 271 -6.93 11.77 -15.34
CA LEU A 271 -7.19 11.68 -13.90
C LEU A 271 -5.95 11.61 -12.98
N ALA A 272 -5.44 12.78 -12.55
CA ALA A 272 -4.31 12.85 -11.63
C ALA A 272 -4.69 12.55 -10.17
N VAL A 273 -5.90 12.89 -9.71
CA VAL A 273 -6.34 12.72 -8.31
C VAL A 273 -7.82 12.30 -8.23
N LEU A 274 -8.08 11.15 -7.61
CA LEU A 274 -9.40 10.80 -7.06
C LEU A 274 -9.42 11.11 -5.56
N GLY A 275 -10.09 12.19 -5.20
CA GLY A 275 -10.28 12.63 -3.83
C GLY A 275 -11.17 11.68 -3.02
N GLY A 276 -11.07 11.78 -1.70
CA GLY A 276 -11.87 10.97 -0.79
C GLY A 276 -13.37 11.10 -1.02
N TRP A 277 -14.11 10.01 -0.79
CA TRP A 277 -15.58 9.98 -0.82
C TRP A 277 -16.25 10.19 -2.18
N VAL A 278 -15.54 10.00 -3.30
CA VAL A 278 -16.14 10.09 -4.66
C VAL A 278 -17.47 9.36 -4.76
N PHE A 279 -17.59 8.18 -4.15
CA PHE A 279 -18.82 7.37 -4.08
C PHE A 279 -19.39 7.23 -2.67
N GLY A 280 -19.02 8.11 -1.75
CA GLY A 280 -19.33 8.00 -0.33
C GLY A 280 -20.77 7.53 -0.07
N ILE A 281 -20.93 6.35 0.52
CA ILE A 281 -22.25 5.79 0.91
C ILE A 281 -23.20 5.63 -0.30
N SER A 282 -22.67 5.32 -1.50
CA SER A 282 -23.54 4.86 -2.60
C SER A 282 -23.91 3.40 -2.38
N ASP A 283 -25.20 3.14 -2.21
CA ASP A 283 -25.79 1.80 -2.06
C ASP A 283 -26.04 1.08 -3.40
N SER A 284 -25.42 1.54 -4.49
CA SER A 284 -25.77 1.08 -5.85
C SER A 284 -24.60 0.79 -6.79
N VAL A 285 -23.40 1.32 -6.53
CA VAL A 285 -22.26 1.13 -7.43
C VAL A 285 -21.74 -0.28 -7.23
N GLU A 286 -22.02 -1.18 -8.17
CA GLU A 286 -21.63 -2.60 -8.07
C GLU A 286 -20.28 -2.91 -8.74
N ARG A 287 -19.90 -2.18 -9.81
CA ARG A 287 -18.63 -2.38 -10.52
C ARG A 287 -17.92 -1.05 -10.77
N PHE A 288 -16.62 -1.01 -10.47
CA PHE A 288 -15.79 0.18 -10.70
C PHE A 288 -14.44 -0.20 -11.31
N VAL A 289 -14.09 0.42 -12.44
CA VAL A 289 -12.81 0.25 -13.14
C VAL A 289 -12.13 1.62 -13.19
N LEU A 290 -10.93 1.69 -12.64
CA LEU A 290 -10.11 2.89 -12.61
C LEU A 290 -9.28 3.01 -13.91
N PRO A 291 -9.04 4.24 -14.41
CA PRO A 291 -8.24 4.44 -15.62
C PRO A 291 -6.73 4.25 -15.35
N GLU A 292 -6.01 3.72 -16.33
CA GLU A 292 -4.54 3.52 -16.28
C GLU A 292 -3.73 4.82 -16.15
N GLY A 293 -4.32 5.98 -16.43
CA GLY A 293 -3.69 7.30 -16.34
C GLY A 293 -3.54 7.88 -14.91
N LEU A 294 -3.90 7.12 -13.88
CA LEU A 294 -4.05 7.61 -12.51
C LEU A 294 -2.73 7.99 -11.79
N LYS A 295 -2.39 9.29 -11.75
CA LYS A 295 -1.10 9.79 -11.23
C LYS A 295 -1.03 10.08 -9.72
N GLY A 296 -2.02 9.69 -8.91
CA GLY A 296 -2.11 10.10 -7.49
C GLY A 296 -2.80 9.11 -6.56
N ALA A 297 -2.60 9.28 -5.25
CA ALA A 297 -3.20 8.42 -4.22
C ALA A 297 -4.74 8.50 -4.28
N VAL A 298 -5.41 7.35 -4.30
CA VAL A 298 -6.88 7.31 -4.29
C VAL A 298 -7.40 6.88 -2.95
N SER A 299 -8.06 7.80 -2.27
CA SER A 299 -8.68 7.52 -0.98
C SER A 299 -10.15 7.12 -1.10
N GLY A 300 -10.51 6.00 -0.47
CA GLY A 300 -11.92 5.68 -0.18
C GLY A 300 -12.76 5.09 -1.32
N ILE A 301 -12.15 4.45 -2.33
CA ILE A 301 -12.87 3.61 -3.30
C ILE A 301 -13.63 2.48 -2.58
N PHE A 302 -13.01 1.88 -1.56
CA PHE A 302 -13.59 0.81 -0.75
C PHE A 302 -14.55 1.29 0.34
N LYS A 303 -15.29 2.38 0.12
CA LYS A 303 -16.33 2.89 1.05
C LYS A 303 -17.76 2.79 0.50
N SER A 304 -18.01 1.92 -0.47
CA SER A 304 -19.35 1.67 -1.02
C SER A 304 -19.85 0.28 -0.61
N PRO A 305 -20.99 0.18 0.12
CA PRO A 305 -21.51 -1.10 0.58
C PRO A 305 -22.01 -2.02 -0.54
N ALA A 306 -22.30 -1.48 -1.73
CA ALA A 306 -22.80 -2.25 -2.87
C ALA A 306 -21.70 -2.72 -3.84
N LEU A 307 -20.46 -2.26 -3.67
CA LEU A 307 -19.36 -2.55 -4.58
C LEU A 307 -19.02 -4.04 -4.58
N LYS A 308 -19.18 -4.71 -5.73
CA LYS A 308 -18.93 -6.13 -5.96
C LYS A 308 -17.61 -6.40 -6.68
N HIS A 309 -17.18 -5.51 -7.57
CA HIS A 309 -15.98 -5.71 -8.36
C HIS A 309 -15.15 -4.43 -8.55
N VAL A 310 -13.84 -4.54 -8.34
CA VAL A 310 -12.86 -3.44 -8.50
C VAL A 310 -11.64 -3.90 -9.29
N GLU A 311 -11.23 -3.11 -10.28
CA GLU A 311 -9.94 -3.26 -10.97
C GLU A 311 -9.10 -2.01 -10.70
N LEU A 312 -7.92 -2.19 -10.09
CA LEU A 312 -6.97 -1.13 -9.76
C LEU A 312 -5.88 -1.06 -10.85
N PRO A 313 -5.49 0.14 -11.32
CA PRO A 313 -4.50 0.32 -12.39
C PRO A 313 -3.07 0.15 -11.85
N ASP A 314 -2.12 -0.11 -12.76
CA ASP A 314 -0.73 -0.40 -12.38
C ASP A 314 -0.01 0.77 -11.69
N ASN A 315 -0.49 2.00 -11.78
CA ASN A 315 0.07 3.15 -11.07
C ASN A 315 -0.60 3.46 -9.73
N TYR A 316 -1.54 2.62 -9.29
CA TYR A 316 -2.28 2.82 -8.05
C TYR A 316 -1.39 2.66 -6.81
N VAL A 317 -1.41 3.66 -5.93
CA VAL A 317 -0.71 3.63 -4.64
C VAL A 317 -1.73 3.57 -3.51
N MET A 318 -1.74 2.47 -2.76
CA MET A 318 -2.50 2.38 -1.51
C MET A 318 -1.83 3.15 -0.38
N SER A 319 -2.61 3.88 0.42
CA SER A 319 -2.09 4.60 1.59
C SER A 319 -2.82 4.28 2.90
N ASN A 320 -2.08 4.28 4.02
CA ASN A 320 -2.61 3.95 5.35
C ASN A 320 -3.72 4.91 5.86
N GLY A 321 -3.85 6.10 5.28
CA GLY A 321 -4.84 7.11 5.69
C GLY A 321 -6.27 6.82 5.21
N GLU A 322 -6.45 5.84 4.33
CA GLU A 322 -7.69 5.65 3.56
C GLU A 322 -8.68 4.70 4.23
N PHE A 323 -8.18 3.87 5.14
CA PHE A 323 -8.87 2.73 5.74
C PHE A 323 -9.03 2.88 7.25
N GLN A 324 -9.83 3.87 7.66
CA GLN A 324 -10.22 4.06 9.06
C GLN A 324 -11.27 2.99 9.46
N PRO A 325 -11.09 2.25 10.57
CA PRO A 325 -11.95 1.13 10.99
C PRO A 325 -13.45 1.43 11.13
N ALA A 326 -13.81 2.71 11.34
CA ALA A 326 -15.19 3.16 11.48
C ALA A 326 -15.93 3.36 10.15
N TYR A 327 -15.25 3.22 9.00
CA TYR A 327 -15.78 3.62 7.69
C TYR A 327 -15.61 2.60 6.57
N ASN A 328 -15.10 1.38 6.82
CA ASN A 328 -15.08 0.32 5.80
C ASN A 328 -16.47 -0.31 5.70
N SER A 329 -17.28 0.22 4.78
CA SER A 329 -18.66 -0.22 4.52
C SER A 329 -18.76 -1.24 3.39
N THR A 330 -17.67 -1.54 2.67
CA THR A 330 -17.69 -2.44 1.50
C THR A 330 -17.83 -3.90 1.91
N THR A 331 -19.07 -4.31 2.18
CA THR A 331 -19.45 -5.67 2.56
C THR A 331 -19.72 -6.57 1.34
N SER A 332 -20.13 -5.98 0.22
CA SER A 332 -20.54 -6.73 -0.98
C SER A 332 -19.42 -7.07 -1.97
N LEU A 333 -18.14 -6.74 -1.69
CA LEU A 333 -17.05 -6.98 -2.62
C LEU A 333 -16.83 -8.48 -2.85
N GLU A 334 -17.02 -8.93 -4.08
CA GLU A 334 -16.87 -10.32 -4.50
C GLU A 334 -15.51 -10.58 -5.17
N SER A 335 -14.93 -9.57 -5.83
CA SER A 335 -13.65 -9.70 -6.53
C SER A 335 -12.89 -8.38 -6.65
N VAL A 336 -11.57 -8.46 -6.59
CA VAL A 336 -10.65 -7.34 -6.77
C VAL A 336 -9.42 -7.78 -7.56
N VAL A 337 -9.01 -6.96 -8.52
CA VAL A 337 -7.73 -7.11 -9.23
C VAL A 337 -6.77 -6.08 -8.68
N LEU A 338 -5.69 -6.56 -8.06
CA LEU A 338 -4.62 -5.75 -7.51
C LEU A 338 -3.54 -5.50 -8.59
N PRO A 339 -2.87 -4.34 -8.57
CA PRO A 339 -1.84 -4.02 -9.55
C PRO A 339 -0.50 -4.68 -9.22
N ASP A 340 0.26 -5.05 -10.25
CA ASP A 340 1.54 -5.77 -10.08
C ASP A 340 2.64 -4.91 -9.47
N THR A 341 2.46 -3.59 -9.39
CA THR A 341 3.42 -2.64 -8.78
C THR A 341 3.21 -2.42 -7.28
N LEU A 342 2.15 -2.99 -6.71
CA LEU A 342 1.71 -2.71 -5.35
C LEU A 342 2.71 -3.23 -4.30
N ALA A 343 3.35 -2.32 -3.56
CA ALA A 343 4.40 -2.68 -2.62
C ALA A 343 3.92 -3.29 -1.28
N PHE A 344 2.74 -2.89 -0.81
CA PHE A 344 2.17 -3.32 0.47
C PHE A 344 0.63 -3.21 0.52
N LEU A 345 0.00 -3.94 1.43
CA LEU A 345 -1.41 -3.78 1.80
C LEU A 345 -1.53 -2.94 3.08
N PRO A 346 -2.23 -1.79 3.07
CA PRO A 346 -2.39 -0.96 4.26
C PRO A 346 -3.33 -1.60 5.29
N ASP A 347 -3.28 -1.10 6.52
CA ASP A 347 -4.19 -1.52 7.59
C ASP A 347 -5.66 -1.46 7.14
N ASN A 348 -6.43 -2.51 7.43
CA ASN A 348 -7.86 -2.65 7.14
C ASN A 348 -8.26 -2.66 5.64
N ALA A 349 -7.34 -2.85 4.69
CA ALA A 349 -7.63 -2.73 3.24
C ALA A 349 -8.90 -3.46 2.76
N PHE A 350 -9.13 -4.70 3.22
CA PHE A 350 -10.30 -5.52 2.86
C PHE A 350 -11.15 -5.91 4.07
N ARG A 351 -11.03 -5.17 5.19
CA ARG A 351 -11.72 -5.52 6.44
C ARG A 351 -13.23 -5.56 6.22
N SER A 352 -13.87 -6.66 6.64
CA SER A 352 -15.31 -6.91 6.55
C SER A 352 -15.87 -7.01 5.13
N CYS A 353 -15.05 -7.31 4.11
CA CYS A 353 -15.55 -7.74 2.80
C CYS A 353 -16.18 -9.14 2.91
N VAL A 354 -17.42 -9.22 3.40
CA VAL A 354 -18.10 -10.48 3.74
C VAL A 354 -18.46 -11.32 2.52
N ALA A 355 -18.53 -10.72 1.32
CA ALA A 355 -18.78 -11.43 0.06
C ALA A 355 -17.50 -11.92 -0.64
N LEU A 356 -16.31 -11.47 -0.23
CA LEU A 356 -15.05 -11.79 -0.91
C LEU A 356 -14.67 -13.24 -0.62
N GLU A 357 -14.67 -14.09 -1.66
CA GLU A 357 -14.36 -15.53 -1.49
C GLU A 357 -12.89 -15.86 -1.72
N GLN A 358 -12.23 -15.13 -2.61
CA GLN A 358 -10.83 -15.33 -2.96
C GLN A 358 -10.16 -14.04 -3.40
N ILE A 359 -8.85 -13.96 -3.23
CA ILE A 359 -8.02 -12.84 -3.72
C ILE A 359 -6.60 -13.34 -4.01
N THR A 360 -6.00 -12.78 -5.07
CA THR A 360 -4.59 -12.98 -5.40
C THR A 360 -3.83 -11.71 -5.05
N ILE A 361 -2.74 -11.87 -4.30
CA ILE A 361 -1.85 -10.80 -3.88
C ILE A 361 -0.56 -10.86 -4.72
N PRO A 362 -0.27 -9.80 -5.50
CA PRO A 362 0.86 -9.75 -6.40
C PRO A 362 2.21 -9.96 -5.71
N ALA A 363 3.21 -10.43 -6.47
CA ALA A 363 4.53 -10.75 -5.95
C ALA A 363 5.31 -9.52 -5.40
N SER A 364 4.95 -8.32 -5.83
CA SER A 364 5.50 -7.04 -5.35
C SER A 364 5.07 -6.69 -3.94
N VAL A 365 3.98 -7.28 -3.43
CA VAL A 365 3.50 -7.05 -2.07
C VAL A 365 4.40 -7.77 -1.08
N THR A 366 5.22 -7.01 -0.37
CA THR A 366 6.16 -7.56 0.61
C THR A 366 5.65 -7.47 2.05
N SER A 367 4.63 -6.66 2.33
CA SER A 367 4.06 -6.53 3.66
C SER A 367 2.53 -6.33 3.66
N VAL A 368 1.91 -6.82 4.72
CA VAL A 368 0.45 -6.74 4.95
C VAL A 368 0.19 -6.08 6.30
N GLY A 369 -0.62 -5.03 6.31
CA GLY A 369 -0.99 -4.27 7.51
C GLY A 369 -1.90 -5.03 8.46
N ASN A 370 -2.34 -4.33 9.51
CA ASN A 370 -3.25 -4.86 10.52
C ASN A 370 -4.67 -5.06 9.96
N TYR A 371 -5.34 -6.13 10.38
CA TYR A 371 -6.76 -6.40 10.11
C TYR A 371 -7.16 -6.45 8.63
N VAL A 372 -6.22 -6.64 7.71
CA VAL A 372 -6.45 -6.51 6.25
C VAL A 372 -7.63 -7.34 5.76
N PHE A 373 -7.78 -8.59 6.18
CA PHE A 373 -8.91 -9.46 5.82
C PHE A 373 -9.82 -9.79 7.01
N SER A 374 -9.72 -9.02 8.10
CA SER A 374 -10.48 -9.30 9.32
C SER A 374 -11.98 -9.20 9.04
N GLY A 375 -12.77 -10.19 9.43
CA GLY A 375 -14.22 -10.22 9.20
C GLY A 375 -14.65 -10.57 7.77
N CYS A 376 -13.73 -10.95 6.86
CA CYS A 376 -14.10 -11.53 5.57
C CYS A 376 -14.66 -12.95 5.74
N THR A 377 -15.92 -13.05 6.14
CA THR A 377 -16.55 -14.31 6.56
C THR A 377 -16.70 -15.34 5.43
N SER A 378 -16.62 -14.94 4.17
CA SER A 378 -16.68 -15.85 3.00
C SER A 378 -15.31 -16.15 2.39
N LEU A 379 -14.22 -15.56 2.90
CA LEU A 379 -12.88 -15.68 2.32
C LEU A 379 -12.29 -17.08 2.54
N LYS A 380 -12.29 -17.88 1.48
CA LYS A 380 -11.85 -19.28 1.47
C LYS A 380 -10.41 -19.43 1.03
N SER A 381 -9.92 -18.54 0.17
CA SER A 381 -8.53 -18.59 -0.34
C SER A 381 -7.90 -17.21 -0.43
N VAL A 382 -6.62 -17.15 -0.08
CA VAL A 382 -5.77 -15.99 -0.36
C VAL A 382 -4.48 -16.55 -0.96
N GLU A 383 -4.23 -16.23 -2.22
CA GLU A 383 -2.99 -16.58 -2.89
C GLU A 383 -2.02 -15.41 -2.82
N PHE A 384 -0.78 -15.68 -2.43
CA PHE A 384 0.30 -14.70 -2.45
C PHE A 384 1.34 -15.24 -3.42
N GLU A 385 1.64 -14.46 -4.44
CA GLU A 385 2.62 -14.83 -5.47
C GLU A 385 4.06 -14.59 -5.00
N GLY A 386 4.22 -13.74 -3.99
CA GLY A 386 5.50 -13.38 -3.39
C GLY A 386 5.71 -13.90 -1.97
N ALA A 387 6.86 -13.52 -1.43
CA ALA A 387 7.27 -13.82 -0.08
C ALA A 387 7.08 -12.58 0.81
N LEU A 388 6.39 -12.73 1.95
CA LEU A 388 6.20 -11.64 2.90
C LEU A 388 7.43 -11.43 3.78
N ASN A 389 7.71 -10.17 4.06
CA ASN A 389 8.66 -9.64 5.04
C ASN A 389 7.94 -8.97 6.23
N GLY A 390 6.61 -8.94 6.24
CA GLY A 390 5.83 -8.43 7.36
C GLY A 390 4.35 -8.80 7.26
N MET A 391 3.76 -9.13 8.40
CA MET A 391 2.32 -9.41 8.54
C MET A 391 1.80 -8.79 9.83
N GLY A 392 0.78 -7.94 9.70
CA GLY A 392 0.18 -7.20 10.81
C GLY A 392 -0.68 -8.05 11.73
N LEU A 393 -1.30 -7.37 12.69
CA LEU A 393 -2.19 -7.94 13.69
C LEU A 393 -3.49 -8.46 13.07
N SER A 394 -3.92 -9.66 13.46
CA SER A 394 -5.27 -10.17 13.19
C SER A 394 -5.70 -10.13 11.72
N VAL A 395 -4.76 -10.32 10.78
CA VAL A 395 -4.99 -10.25 9.33
C VAL A 395 -6.16 -11.12 8.89
N PHE A 396 -6.28 -12.33 9.44
CA PHE A 396 -7.32 -13.31 9.08
C PHE A 396 -8.35 -13.53 10.20
N ASP A 397 -8.48 -12.60 11.16
CA ASP A 397 -9.41 -12.78 12.27
C ASP A 397 -10.88 -12.81 11.79
N ASN A 398 -11.70 -13.72 12.32
CA ASN A 398 -13.07 -13.97 11.86
C ASN A 398 -13.21 -14.31 10.35
N THR A 399 -12.25 -15.07 9.80
CA THR A 399 -12.31 -15.62 8.44
C THR A 399 -12.32 -17.15 8.45
N PRO A 400 -12.84 -17.83 7.40
CA PRO A 400 -12.68 -19.26 7.21
C PRO A 400 -11.21 -19.72 7.21
N LEU A 401 -10.30 -18.87 6.69
CA LEU A 401 -8.84 -19.10 6.68
C LEU A 401 -8.21 -19.19 8.07
N ARG A 402 -8.88 -18.71 9.12
CA ARG A 402 -8.44 -18.89 10.51
C ARG A 402 -9.32 -19.87 11.28
N ASN A 403 -10.64 -19.74 11.15
CA ASN A 403 -11.60 -20.54 11.92
C ASN A 403 -11.61 -22.02 11.52
N GLY A 404 -11.19 -22.33 10.28
CA GLY A 404 -11.03 -23.71 9.80
C GLY A 404 -9.66 -24.34 10.07
N LEU A 405 -8.69 -23.58 10.59
CA LEU A 405 -7.35 -24.11 10.82
C LEU A 405 -7.32 -25.02 12.04
N GLN A 406 -6.71 -26.19 11.85
CA GLN A 406 -6.24 -26.98 12.97
C GLN A 406 -4.86 -26.44 13.38
N ALA A 407 -4.67 -26.23 14.68
CA ALA A 407 -3.35 -25.87 15.17
C ALA A 407 -2.38 -27.03 14.91
N GLU A 408 -1.20 -26.73 14.38
CA GLU A 408 -0.09 -27.67 14.36
C GLU A 408 0.63 -27.54 15.71
N GLY A 409 0.40 -28.52 16.59
CA GLY A 409 0.69 -28.36 18.00
C GLY A 409 -0.24 -27.31 18.62
N ASN A 410 0.32 -26.20 19.10
CA ASN A 410 -0.44 -25.10 19.70
C ASN A 410 -0.45 -23.82 18.83
N VAL A 411 0.05 -23.87 17.60
CA VAL A 411 0.19 -22.69 16.74
C VAL A 411 -0.70 -22.81 15.51
N TYR A 412 -1.45 -21.76 15.21
CA TYR A 412 -2.20 -21.62 13.97
C TYR A 412 -1.28 -21.08 12.89
N TYR A 413 -1.16 -21.83 11.80
CA TYR A 413 -0.38 -21.43 10.64
C TYR A 413 -1.28 -21.14 9.45
N TRP A 414 -1.02 -20.02 8.77
CA TRP A 414 -1.45 -19.83 7.40
C TRP A 414 -0.22 -19.96 6.51
N LYS A 415 -0.17 -21.01 5.69
CA LYS A 415 1.02 -21.43 4.93
C LYS A 415 2.26 -21.56 5.85
N SER A 416 3.30 -20.76 5.63
CA SER A 416 4.55 -20.72 6.39
C SER A 416 4.58 -19.61 7.45
N TYR A 417 3.44 -19.03 7.82
CA TYR A 417 3.37 -17.91 8.77
C TYR A 417 2.57 -18.30 10.01
N ALA A 418 3.13 -18.07 11.19
CA ALA A 418 2.43 -18.23 12.46
C ALA A 418 1.48 -17.04 12.66
N ILE A 419 0.18 -17.30 12.73
CA ILE A 419 -0.87 -16.26 12.76
C ILE A 419 -1.70 -16.26 14.05
N GLY A 420 -1.41 -17.17 14.98
CA GLY A 420 -2.13 -17.25 16.23
C GLY A 420 -1.66 -18.41 17.10
N PHE A 421 -2.05 -18.36 18.37
CA PHE A 421 -1.79 -19.41 19.35
C PHE A 421 -3.10 -19.99 19.88
N ASN A 422 -3.11 -21.30 20.09
CA ASN A 422 -4.19 -22.01 20.74
C ASN A 422 -3.87 -22.18 22.23
N ALA A 423 -4.46 -21.32 23.07
CA ALA A 423 -4.22 -21.29 24.52
C ALA A 423 -4.75 -22.51 25.30
N LEU A 424 -5.23 -23.55 24.61
CA LEU A 424 -5.77 -24.76 25.24
C LEU A 424 -4.70 -25.65 25.90
N ASN A 425 -3.41 -25.48 25.58
CA ASN A 425 -2.31 -26.23 26.20
C ASN A 425 -1.12 -25.31 26.54
N MET A 426 -0.77 -25.24 27.82
CA MET A 426 0.29 -24.40 28.39
C MET A 426 1.65 -25.12 28.34
N SER A 427 2.23 -25.29 27.15
CA SER A 427 3.57 -25.88 26.96
C SER A 427 4.47 -24.97 26.13
N ASP A 428 5.79 -25.23 26.20
CA ASP A 428 6.80 -24.60 25.34
C ASP A 428 6.37 -24.61 23.86
N VAL A 429 6.66 -23.52 23.14
CA VAL A 429 6.29 -23.38 21.74
C VAL A 429 7.47 -23.68 20.85
N VAL A 430 7.30 -24.69 19.99
CA VAL A 430 8.25 -25.00 18.91
C VAL A 430 7.57 -24.61 17.61
N LEU A 431 8.12 -23.61 16.92
CA LEU A 431 7.65 -23.24 15.59
C LEU A 431 8.11 -24.29 14.59
N LYS A 432 7.25 -24.66 13.63
CA LYS A 432 7.57 -25.72 12.66
C LYS A 432 8.70 -25.28 11.71
N ASP A 433 9.50 -26.23 11.25
CA ASP A 433 10.50 -25.99 10.21
C ASP A 433 9.87 -25.34 8.98
N GLY A 434 10.59 -24.37 8.40
CA GLY A 434 10.09 -23.58 7.27
C GLY A 434 9.13 -22.46 7.67
N THR A 435 8.89 -22.20 8.96
CA THR A 435 8.20 -20.98 9.40
C THR A 435 9.01 -19.76 8.97
N ARG A 436 8.43 -18.92 8.11
CA ARG A 436 9.06 -17.73 7.53
C ARG A 436 8.80 -16.47 8.32
N GLY A 437 7.70 -16.40 9.06
CA GLY A 437 7.39 -15.19 9.83
C GLY A 437 6.28 -15.38 10.84
N ILE A 438 6.22 -14.46 11.78
CA ILE A 438 5.26 -14.44 12.88
C ILE A 438 4.43 -13.17 12.75
N ALA A 439 3.12 -13.31 12.60
CA ALA A 439 2.22 -12.20 12.43
C ALA A 439 2.11 -11.35 13.71
N GLY A 440 1.66 -10.10 13.55
CA GLY A 440 1.39 -9.24 14.69
C GLY A 440 0.39 -9.86 15.66
N GLY A 441 0.68 -9.76 16.95
CA GLY A 441 -0.13 -10.34 18.03
C GLY A 441 -0.37 -11.86 17.98
N ALA A 442 0.40 -12.63 17.21
CA ALA A 442 0.18 -14.07 17.07
C ALA A 442 0.19 -14.82 18.43
N PHE A 443 0.99 -14.35 19.39
CA PHE A 443 1.11 -14.88 20.75
C PHE A 443 0.81 -13.82 21.81
N ASP A 444 0.05 -12.76 21.48
CA ASP A 444 -0.31 -11.72 22.44
C ASP A 444 -1.03 -12.31 23.67
N GLY A 445 -0.59 -11.91 24.86
CA GLY A 445 -1.13 -12.34 26.14
C GLY A 445 -0.84 -13.79 26.52
N CYS A 446 0.08 -14.49 25.85
CA CYS A 446 0.46 -15.88 26.20
C CYS A 446 1.30 -15.93 27.49
N ALA A 447 0.71 -15.51 28.61
CA ALA A 447 1.39 -15.26 29.89
C ALA A 447 2.03 -16.49 30.52
N MET A 448 1.61 -17.70 30.14
CA MET A 448 2.13 -18.96 30.67
C MET A 448 3.26 -19.57 29.82
N MET A 449 3.54 -19.00 28.65
CA MET A 449 4.60 -19.49 27.76
C MET A 449 5.96 -19.14 28.34
N THR A 450 6.82 -20.14 28.54
CA THR A 450 8.14 -19.98 29.15
C THR A 450 9.30 -19.92 28.17
N SER A 451 9.15 -20.56 27.01
CA SER A 451 10.15 -20.59 25.94
C SER A 451 9.51 -20.70 24.56
N VAL A 452 10.26 -20.23 23.55
CA VAL A 452 9.93 -20.33 22.13
C VAL A 452 11.18 -20.72 21.36
N GLU A 453 11.09 -21.75 20.52
CA GLU A 453 12.13 -22.12 19.57
C GLU A 453 11.83 -21.53 18.19
N PHE A 454 12.76 -20.73 17.67
CA PHE A 454 12.64 -20.05 16.38
C PHE A 454 13.49 -20.77 15.31
N PRO A 455 12.90 -21.20 14.17
CA PRO A 455 13.66 -21.74 13.07
C PRO A 455 14.44 -20.64 12.34
N GLU A 456 15.58 -21.00 11.75
CA GLU A 456 16.49 -20.07 11.04
C GLU A 456 15.80 -19.37 9.86
N THR A 457 14.73 -19.98 9.33
CA THR A 457 13.93 -19.45 8.21
C THR A 457 13.06 -18.24 8.57
N VAL A 458 12.93 -17.88 9.86
CA VAL A 458 12.16 -16.71 10.28
C VAL A 458 12.85 -15.43 9.81
N VAL A 459 12.17 -14.64 8.98
CA VAL A 459 12.66 -13.36 8.45
C VAL A 459 11.93 -12.14 9.04
N PHE A 460 10.81 -12.33 9.76
CA PHE A 460 10.16 -11.25 10.50
C PHE A 460 9.37 -11.71 11.72
N ILE A 461 9.22 -10.80 12.68
CA ILE A 461 8.33 -10.88 13.83
C ILE A 461 7.47 -9.61 13.84
N GLY A 462 6.15 -9.76 13.72
CA GLY A 462 5.21 -8.65 13.64
C GLY A 462 5.05 -7.89 14.96
N ALA A 463 4.46 -6.69 14.87
CA ALA A 463 4.19 -5.86 16.04
C ALA A 463 3.34 -6.60 17.07
N GLN A 464 3.67 -6.46 18.35
CA GLN A 464 2.97 -7.12 19.46
C GLN A 464 2.98 -8.66 19.44
N ALA A 465 3.78 -9.32 18.58
CA ALA A 465 3.73 -10.78 18.40
C ALA A 465 3.81 -11.57 19.71
N PHE A 466 4.63 -11.14 20.68
CA PHE A 466 4.78 -11.75 22.02
C PHE A 466 4.46 -10.74 23.14
N ASN A 467 3.62 -9.74 22.88
CA ASN A 467 3.20 -8.79 23.91
C ASN A 467 2.53 -9.56 25.07
N GLY A 468 2.85 -9.18 26.31
CA GLY A 468 2.28 -9.80 27.51
C GLY A 468 2.62 -11.27 27.73
N CYS A 469 3.62 -11.83 27.03
CA CYS A 469 4.13 -13.18 27.29
C CYS A 469 4.95 -13.22 28.60
N ALA A 470 4.26 -13.00 29.72
CA ALA A 470 4.85 -12.74 31.04
C ALA A 470 5.78 -13.86 31.54
N GLY A 471 5.55 -15.12 31.15
CA GLY A 471 6.37 -16.26 31.53
C GLY A 471 7.66 -16.42 30.73
N LEU A 472 7.82 -15.70 29.62
CA LEU A 472 8.96 -15.89 28.71
C LEU A 472 10.23 -15.40 29.38
N THR A 473 11.23 -16.27 29.50
CA THR A 473 12.45 -15.98 30.30
C THR A 473 13.66 -15.60 29.46
N TYR A 474 13.77 -16.17 28.26
CA TYR A 474 14.86 -15.92 27.32
C TYR A 474 14.37 -16.09 25.88
N VAL A 475 14.91 -15.29 24.97
CA VAL A 475 14.60 -15.32 23.54
C VAL A 475 15.89 -15.36 22.74
N ASP A 476 16.09 -16.44 21.99
CA ASP A 476 17.19 -16.56 21.03
C ASP A 476 16.68 -16.35 19.60
N LEU A 477 17.07 -15.24 19.00
CA LEU A 477 16.81 -14.89 17.60
C LEU A 477 18.09 -14.85 16.77
N SER A 478 19.25 -15.21 17.36
CA SER A 478 20.58 -15.03 16.75
C SER A 478 20.76 -15.72 15.41
N LYS A 479 19.97 -16.79 15.15
CA LYS A 479 20.01 -17.55 13.89
C LYS A 479 18.91 -17.20 12.90
N THR A 480 18.02 -16.28 13.26
CA THR A 480 16.92 -15.85 12.38
C THR A 480 17.43 -14.81 11.38
N GLY A 481 16.69 -14.62 10.29
CA GLY A 481 16.95 -13.60 9.27
C GLY A 481 16.26 -12.27 9.52
N ILE A 482 15.83 -11.97 10.76
CA ILE A 482 15.14 -10.71 11.04
C ILE A 482 16.09 -9.51 10.93
N THR A 483 15.60 -8.40 10.38
CA THR A 483 16.36 -7.14 10.25
C THR A 483 15.90 -6.06 11.22
N SER A 484 14.81 -6.31 11.95
CA SER A 484 14.28 -5.40 12.96
C SER A 484 13.50 -6.16 14.03
N VAL A 485 13.41 -5.57 15.22
CA VAL A 485 12.46 -5.99 16.26
C VAL A 485 11.27 -5.04 16.19
N SER A 486 10.08 -5.56 15.84
CA SER A 486 8.89 -4.72 15.64
C SER A 486 8.36 -4.07 16.93
N ASP A 487 7.51 -3.06 16.74
CA ASP A 487 6.88 -2.32 17.83
C ASP A 487 6.17 -3.25 18.82
N SER A 488 6.48 -3.05 20.10
CA SER A 488 5.92 -3.81 21.23
C SER A 488 6.06 -5.34 21.12
N ALA A 489 6.97 -5.85 20.28
CA ALA A 489 7.09 -7.29 19.99
C ALA A 489 7.19 -8.15 21.25
N PHE A 490 7.93 -7.70 22.28
CA PHE A 490 8.11 -8.39 23.57
C PHE A 490 7.67 -7.52 24.76
N LYS A 491 6.84 -6.50 24.53
CA LYS A 491 6.36 -5.62 25.59
C LYS A 491 5.69 -6.43 26.70
N GLY A 492 6.03 -6.16 27.96
CA GLY A 492 5.40 -6.81 29.11
C GLY A 492 5.77 -8.29 29.29
N CYS A 493 6.80 -8.80 28.61
CA CYS A 493 7.42 -10.08 28.95
C CYS A 493 8.18 -9.94 30.28
N SER A 494 7.44 -9.90 31.38
CA SER A 494 7.92 -9.46 32.69
C SER A 494 8.95 -10.40 33.34
N MET A 495 9.16 -11.60 32.79
CA MET A 495 10.24 -12.51 33.21
C MET A 495 11.40 -12.58 32.20
N LEU A 496 11.34 -11.85 31.09
CA LEU A 496 12.34 -11.91 30.03
C LEU A 496 13.64 -11.28 30.50
N ALA A 497 14.60 -12.12 30.86
CA ALA A 497 15.88 -11.72 31.46
C ALA A 497 16.98 -11.48 30.43
N GLY A 498 16.86 -12.08 29.23
CA GLY A 498 17.84 -11.93 28.17
C GLY A 498 17.25 -12.15 26.78
N VAL A 499 17.88 -11.52 25.79
CA VAL A 499 17.58 -11.67 24.38
C VAL A 499 18.88 -11.73 23.59
N SER A 500 18.94 -12.59 22.58
CA SER A 500 20.02 -12.63 21.60
C SER A 500 19.47 -12.32 20.22
N LEU A 501 20.01 -11.30 19.57
CA LEU A 501 19.57 -10.80 18.27
C LEU A 501 20.60 -11.14 17.19
N PRO A 502 20.18 -11.31 15.92
CA PRO A 502 21.11 -11.44 14.81
C PRO A 502 21.74 -10.09 14.46
N ASP A 503 22.97 -10.13 13.95
CA ASP A 503 23.78 -8.94 13.63
C ASP A 503 23.10 -7.97 12.65
N ALA A 504 22.27 -8.50 11.75
CA ALA A 504 21.53 -7.74 10.73
C ALA A 504 20.38 -6.87 11.28
N VAL A 505 20.06 -6.96 12.58
CA VAL A 505 19.04 -6.11 13.19
C VAL A 505 19.51 -4.66 13.23
N ASN A 506 18.89 -3.82 12.41
CA ASN A 506 19.22 -2.40 12.31
C ASN A 506 18.30 -1.49 13.15
N THR A 507 17.15 -2.01 13.61
CA THR A 507 16.16 -1.20 14.34
C THR A 507 15.52 -1.98 15.49
N ILE A 508 15.46 -1.36 16.68
CA ILE A 508 14.63 -1.81 17.80
C ILE A 508 13.37 -0.93 17.89
N GLY A 509 12.20 -1.55 17.74
CA GLY A 509 10.90 -0.91 17.65
C GLY A 509 10.42 -0.21 18.93
N MET A 510 9.37 0.59 18.78
CA MET A 510 8.77 1.34 19.88
C MET A 510 8.23 0.38 20.94
N ASN A 511 8.59 0.60 22.21
CA ASN A 511 8.23 -0.26 23.34
C ASN A 511 8.64 -1.75 23.19
N ALA A 512 9.54 -2.12 22.27
CA ALA A 512 9.83 -3.52 21.92
C ALA A 512 10.08 -4.43 23.13
N PHE A 513 10.84 -3.93 24.12
CA PHE A 513 11.17 -4.61 25.38
C PHE A 513 10.72 -3.80 26.60
N GLN A 514 9.68 -2.99 26.47
CA GLN A 514 9.15 -2.21 27.61
C GLN A 514 8.59 -3.15 28.69
N ASN A 515 8.83 -2.85 29.97
CA ASN A 515 8.38 -3.65 31.12
C ASN A 515 8.86 -5.12 31.08
N CYS A 516 10.08 -5.34 30.58
CA CYS A 516 10.75 -6.65 30.68
C CYS A 516 11.65 -6.70 31.93
N ALA A 517 12.26 -7.87 32.17
CA ALA A 517 13.22 -8.09 33.25
C ALA A 517 14.66 -8.21 32.74
N LEU A 518 14.97 -7.57 31.60
CA LEU A 518 16.28 -7.71 30.97
C LEU A 518 17.38 -7.33 31.96
N THR A 519 18.38 -8.18 32.13
CA THR A 519 19.53 -7.89 33.00
C THR A 519 20.68 -7.24 32.22
N ALA A 520 20.78 -7.60 30.94
CA ALA A 520 21.76 -7.07 30.01
C ALA A 520 21.17 -6.94 28.61
N PHE A 521 21.70 -6.00 27.83
CA PHE A 521 21.45 -5.87 26.41
C PHE A 521 22.77 -5.66 25.66
N VAL A 522 22.98 -6.44 24.60
CA VAL A 522 24.11 -6.29 23.68
C VAL A 522 23.54 -5.95 22.31
N ALA A 523 23.88 -4.77 21.81
CA ALA A 523 23.45 -4.33 20.49
C ALA A 523 24.06 -5.22 19.40
N PRO A 524 23.27 -5.64 18.39
CA PRO A 524 23.78 -6.28 17.19
C PRO A 524 24.66 -5.32 16.39
N SER A 525 25.57 -5.84 15.56
CA SER A 525 26.58 -5.02 14.87
C SER A 525 26.00 -3.94 13.97
N ASP A 526 24.86 -4.20 13.32
CA ASP A 526 24.28 -3.30 12.32
C ASP A 526 23.21 -2.36 12.91
N LEU A 527 23.03 -2.35 14.23
CA LEU A 527 22.02 -1.53 14.88
C LEU A 527 22.24 -0.04 14.59
N LYS A 528 21.20 0.61 14.05
CA LYS A 528 21.16 2.04 13.69
C LYS A 528 20.26 2.85 14.59
N THR A 529 19.11 2.29 14.96
CA THR A 529 18.06 3.04 15.66
C THR A 529 17.47 2.26 16.82
N VAL A 530 17.38 2.90 17.98
CA VAL A 530 16.54 2.45 19.10
C VAL A 530 15.37 3.43 19.22
N LEU A 531 14.14 2.96 18.99
CA LEU A 531 12.95 3.81 19.02
C LEU A 531 12.44 4.08 20.44
N SER A 532 11.43 4.96 20.52
CA SER A 532 10.91 5.47 21.77
C SER A 532 10.48 4.36 22.73
N THR A 533 10.89 4.49 23.99
CA THR A 533 10.51 3.59 25.09
C THR A 533 10.90 2.12 24.86
N ALA A 534 11.80 1.82 23.91
CA ALA A 534 12.18 0.45 23.54
C ALA A 534 12.56 -0.43 24.74
N PHE A 535 13.29 0.11 25.71
CA PHE A 535 13.70 -0.57 26.95
C PHE A 535 13.11 0.09 28.21
N GLY A 536 12.03 0.86 28.08
CA GLY A 536 11.42 1.55 29.23
C GLY A 536 10.98 0.59 30.34
N ASN A 537 11.12 1.00 31.60
CA ASN A 537 10.75 0.24 32.80
C ASN A 537 11.47 -1.11 32.98
N ASN A 538 12.68 -1.28 32.45
CA ASN A 538 13.50 -2.46 32.75
C ASN A 538 14.22 -2.28 34.09
N SER A 539 13.54 -2.66 35.18
CA SER A 539 14.04 -2.45 36.55
C SER A 539 15.31 -3.24 36.90
N ALA A 540 15.63 -4.29 36.13
CA ALA A 540 16.81 -5.15 36.33
C ALA A 540 17.97 -4.86 35.37
N LEU A 541 17.80 -3.97 34.38
CA LEU A 541 18.78 -3.73 33.33
C LEU A 541 20.00 -3.00 33.89
N ALA A 542 21.10 -3.73 34.02
CA ALA A 542 22.32 -3.24 34.63
C ALA A 542 23.47 -3.04 33.63
N SER A 543 23.44 -3.76 32.50
CA SER A 543 24.49 -3.71 31.48
C SER A 543 23.89 -3.44 30.10
N VAL A 544 24.39 -2.41 29.43
CA VAL A 544 23.99 -2.05 28.07
C VAL A 544 25.26 -1.83 27.25
N THR A 545 25.45 -2.64 26.21
CA THR A 545 26.51 -2.49 25.22
C THR A 545 25.90 -2.01 23.92
N LEU A 546 26.29 -0.82 23.48
CA LEU A 546 25.87 -0.22 22.21
C LEU A 546 26.97 -0.45 21.16
N ASN A 547 26.59 -0.63 19.89
CA ASN A 547 27.51 -0.84 18.77
C ASN A 547 27.98 0.51 18.19
N GLU A 548 29.21 0.53 17.66
CA GLU A 548 29.60 1.57 16.71
C GLU A 548 28.80 1.37 15.43
N GLY A 549 28.06 2.40 15.02
CA GLY A 549 27.06 2.32 13.96
C GLY A 549 25.70 2.85 14.40
N LEU A 550 25.40 2.85 15.70
CA LEU A 550 24.16 3.42 16.27
C LEU A 550 24.10 4.93 16.03
N GLU A 551 22.99 5.41 15.47
CA GLU A 551 22.81 6.81 15.08
C GLU A 551 21.82 7.54 15.97
N VAL A 552 20.73 6.88 16.40
CA VAL A 552 19.61 7.50 17.11
C VAL A 552 19.16 6.68 18.32
N ILE A 553 19.02 7.37 19.46
CA ILE A 553 18.38 6.85 20.68
C ILE A 553 17.10 7.66 20.95
N GLY A 554 15.95 7.03 20.75
CA GLY A 554 14.62 7.64 20.78
C GLY A 554 14.08 7.96 22.17
N ALA A 555 12.99 8.72 22.22
CA ALA A 555 12.46 9.30 23.45
C ALA A 555 12.13 8.23 24.51
N ASN A 556 12.53 8.45 25.77
CA ASN A 556 12.30 7.52 26.88
C ASN A 556 12.90 6.11 26.70
N ALA A 557 13.83 5.88 25.75
CA ALA A 557 14.31 4.55 25.39
C ALA A 557 14.78 3.69 26.59
N PHE A 558 15.44 4.29 27.59
CA PHE A 558 15.90 3.65 28.82
C PHE A 558 15.27 4.30 30.07
N GLN A 559 14.07 4.85 29.95
CA GLN A 559 13.36 5.43 31.07
C GLN A 559 13.10 4.36 32.14
N TYR A 560 13.20 4.73 33.42
CA TYR A 560 12.99 3.89 34.59
C TYR A 560 13.83 2.60 34.58
N CYS A 561 15.11 2.74 34.18
CA CYS A 561 16.16 1.71 34.28
C CYS A 561 17.17 2.06 35.39
N PRO A 562 16.84 1.86 36.68
CA PRO A 562 17.63 2.36 37.81
C PRO A 562 18.94 1.59 38.05
N GLN A 563 19.14 0.43 37.43
CA GLN A 563 20.34 -0.39 37.65
C GLN A 563 21.49 -0.05 36.69
N ILE A 564 21.24 0.75 35.65
CA ILE A 564 22.30 1.22 34.75
C ILE A 564 23.13 2.27 35.51
N LYS A 565 24.37 1.89 35.83
CA LYS A 565 25.32 2.76 36.55
C LYS A 565 26.24 3.53 35.62
N THR A 566 26.65 2.89 34.54
CA THR A 566 27.50 3.49 33.52
C THR A 566 27.01 3.09 32.14
N ILE A 567 27.20 3.96 31.16
CA ILE A 567 26.93 3.65 29.76
C ILE A 567 27.91 4.40 28.86
N SER A 568 28.34 3.73 27.78
CA SER A 568 29.13 4.35 26.71
C SER A 568 28.23 4.61 25.50
N ILE A 569 28.17 5.87 25.08
CA ILE A 569 27.48 6.35 23.90
C ILE A 569 28.48 6.32 22.72
N PRO A 570 28.25 5.48 21.70
CA PRO A 570 29.13 5.32 20.54
C PRO A 570 29.41 6.63 19.80
N SER A 571 30.53 6.66 19.07
CA SER A 571 30.96 7.85 18.33
C SER A 571 30.00 8.25 17.20
N THR A 572 29.23 7.29 16.70
CA THR A 572 28.26 7.43 15.61
C THR A 572 26.92 8.03 16.03
N VAL A 573 26.64 8.14 17.34
CA VAL A 573 25.34 8.65 17.80
C VAL A 573 25.23 10.13 17.48
N THR A 574 24.27 10.47 16.64
CA THR A 574 24.01 11.86 16.21
C THR A 574 22.90 12.50 17.05
N LYS A 575 21.99 11.70 17.61
CA LYS A 575 20.83 12.19 18.36
C LYS A 575 20.44 11.30 19.54
N ILE A 576 20.25 11.95 20.70
CA ILE A 576 19.65 11.38 21.91
C ILE A 576 18.41 12.21 22.24
N ASP A 577 17.23 11.60 22.21
CA ASP A 577 15.95 12.30 22.33
C ASP A 577 15.55 12.58 23.80
N ILE A 578 14.35 13.11 24.01
CA ILE A 578 13.85 13.52 25.34
C ILE A 578 13.76 12.34 26.32
N ASN A 579 14.03 12.61 27.60
CA ASN A 579 13.81 11.68 28.73
C ASN A 579 14.50 10.31 28.61
N VAL A 580 15.51 10.13 27.74
CA VAL A 580 16.08 8.81 27.43
C VAL A 580 16.49 8.02 28.67
N PHE A 581 17.06 8.67 29.68
CA PHE A 581 17.44 8.06 30.96
C PHE A 581 16.62 8.58 32.15
N TRP A 582 15.38 9.06 31.94
CA TRP A 582 14.57 9.54 33.06
C TRP A 582 14.33 8.40 34.08
N GLY A 583 14.68 8.60 35.35
CA GLY A 583 14.56 7.60 36.41
C GLY A 583 15.76 6.65 36.47
N HIS A 584 16.90 7.04 35.90
CA HIS A 584 18.14 6.27 35.92
C HIS A 584 18.81 6.19 37.30
N GLY A 585 19.76 5.25 37.42
CA GLY A 585 20.76 5.20 38.49
C GLY A 585 22.18 5.55 38.04
N LEU A 586 22.34 6.20 36.88
CA LEU A 586 23.63 6.55 36.28
C LEU A 586 24.49 7.39 37.22
N GLU A 587 25.75 6.99 37.32
CA GLU A 587 26.83 7.71 38.01
C GLU A 587 27.76 8.37 36.98
N SER A 588 27.94 7.74 35.81
CA SER A 588 28.79 8.27 34.75
C SER A 588 28.30 7.86 33.36
N VAL A 589 28.51 8.74 32.37
CA VAL A 589 28.19 8.51 30.97
C VAL A 589 29.42 8.87 30.14
N TYR A 590 29.84 7.97 29.26
CA TYR A 590 31.00 8.17 28.39
C TYR A 590 30.53 8.42 26.96
N PHE A 591 30.85 9.56 26.38
CA PHE A 591 30.61 9.87 24.98
C PHE A 591 31.89 9.63 24.20
N LEU A 592 31.83 8.81 23.14
CA LEU A 592 33.01 8.42 22.35
C LEU A 592 33.19 9.30 21.10
N GLY A 593 32.23 10.19 20.80
CA GLY A 593 32.26 11.07 19.64
C GLY A 593 33.20 12.28 19.82
N ASP A 594 33.87 12.66 18.74
CA ASP A 594 34.68 13.90 18.71
C ASP A 594 33.81 15.17 18.67
N THR A 595 32.54 15.02 18.27
CA THR A 595 31.57 16.10 18.16
C THR A 595 30.33 15.81 19.00
N PRO A 596 29.74 16.83 19.66
CA PRO A 596 28.55 16.66 20.47
C PRO A 596 27.34 16.24 19.63
N CYS A 597 26.62 15.22 20.10
CA CYS A 597 25.34 14.82 19.53
C CYS A 597 24.23 15.82 19.88
N GLU A 598 23.13 15.82 19.12
CA GLU A 598 21.91 16.52 19.50
C GLU A 598 21.32 15.89 20.77
N MET A 599 21.03 16.71 21.77
CA MET A 599 20.50 16.30 23.07
C MET A 599 19.11 16.87 23.27
N GLY A 600 18.13 16.00 23.51
CA GLY A 600 16.79 16.36 23.97
C GLY A 600 16.77 16.87 25.42
N THR A 601 15.56 17.20 25.88
CA THR A 601 15.32 17.70 27.23
C THR A 601 15.21 16.56 28.25
N ASN A 602 15.53 16.87 29.51
CA ASN A 602 15.30 15.99 30.66
C ASN A 602 15.95 14.59 30.56
N ILE A 603 17.03 14.45 29.78
CA ILE A 603 17.70 13.16 29.52
C ILE A 603 18.12 12.48 30.82
N PHE A 604 18.75 13.23 31.73
CA PHE A 604 19.33 12.71 32.98
C PHE A 604 18.50 13.06 34.22
N THR A 605 17.17 13.03 34.10
CA THR A 605 16.29 13.34 35.24
C THR A 605 16.22 12.13 36.16
N ALA A 606 16.75 12.20 37.39
CA ALA A 606 16.68 11.11 38.37
C ALA A 606 15.39 11.12 39.23
N TYR A 607 15.14 10.04 40.00
CA TYR A 607 14.05 9.98 40.97
C TYR A 607 14.26 10.99 42.11
N GLY A 608 13.44 12.04 42.17
CA GLY A 608 13.41 13.04 43.25
C GLY A 608 14.71 13.81 43.44
N GLN A 609 14.78 15.07 42.96
CA GLN A 609 15.92 16.01 43.16
C GLN A 609 17.31 15.33 43.07
N GLY A 610 17.50 14.46 42.08
CA GLY A 610 18.73 13.70 41.89
C GLY A 610 19.68 14.34 40.88
N THR A 611 20.97 14.20 41.15
CA THR A 611 22.12 14.77 40.44
C THR A 611 22.30 14.22 39.03
N ILE A 612 22.61 15.09 38.07
CA ILE A 612 23.06 14.72 36.72
C ILE A 612 24.39 13.95 36.84
N PRO A 613 24.59 12.83 36.09
CA PRO A 613 25.81 12.02 36.16
C PRO A 613 27.03 12.77 35.63
N ALA A 614 28.23 12.29 35.96
CA ALA A 614 29.45 12.77 35.32
C ALA A 614 29.43 12.43 33.82
N LEU A 615 29.61 13.44 32.95
CA LEU A 615 29.61 13.26 31.50
C LEU A 615 31.04 13.32 30.99
N TYR A 616 31.62 12.17 30.66
CA TYR A 616 32.97 12.06 30.11
C TYR A 616 32.94 12.17 28.60
N VAL A 617 33.76 13.05 28.04
CA VAL A 617 33.93 13.24 26.59
C VAL A 617 35.41 13.00 26.20
N PRO A 618 35.75 12.82 24.91
CA PRO A 618 37.13 12.58 24.53
C PRO A 618 38.07 13.72 24.93
N GLN A 619 39.33 13.38 25.17
CA GLN A 619 40.35 14.34 25.59
C GLN A 619 40.47 15.50 24.58
N GLY A 620 40.50 16.74 25.06
CA GLY A 620 40.55 17.95 24.22
C GLY A 620 39.22 18.36 23.58
N ARG A 621 38.10 17.68 23.91
CA ARG A 621 36.77 17.97 23.34
C ARG A 621 35.80 18.66 24.32
N ALA A 622 36.16 18.82 25.59
CA ALA A 622 35.26 19.38 26.61
C ALA A 622 34.67 20.74 26.23
N ASP A 623 35.47 21.66 25.68
CA ASP A 623 35.01 23.00 25.29
C ASP A 623 33.99 22.98 24.14
N VAL A 624 34.18 22.07 23.17
CA VAL A 624 33.24 21.88 22.04
C VAL A 624 31.90 21.37 22.55
N TYR A 625 31.91 20.42 23.48
CA TYR A 625 30.69 19.92 24.10
C TYR A 625 29.98 20.97 24.95
N LYS A 626 30.72 21.70 25.81
CA LYS A 626 30.16 22.75 26.68
C LYS A 626 29.55 23.93 25.92
N SER A 627 30.09 24.24 24.75
CA SER A 627 29.61 25.35 23.90
C SER A 627 28.45 24.98 22.97
N ALA A 628 28.11 23.69 22.84
CA ALA A 628 27.03 23.24 21.98
C ALA A 628 25.66 23.62 22.56
N ALA A 629 24.76 24.14 21.70
CA ALA A 629 23.47 24.68 22.13
C ALA A 629 22.59 23.66 22.87
N SER A 630 22.54 22.41 22.40
CA SER A 630 21.78 21.32 23.03
C SER A 630 22.41 20.81 24.34
N TRP A 631 23.66 21.20 24.63
CA TRP A 631 24.40 20.78 25.82
C TRP A 631 24.44 21.83 26.93
N ALA A 632 23.85 23.01 26.70
CA ALA A 632 23.93 24.15 27.63
C ALA A 632 23.51 23.80 29.07
N SER A 633 22.47 22.97 29.25
CA SER A 633 22.00 22.53 30.58
C SER A 633 22.90 21.49 31.26
N TYR A 634 23.89 20.95 30.54
CA TYR A 634 24.77 19.88 31.01
C TYR A 634 26.25 20.33 31.10
N ALA A 635 26.58 21.56 30.71
CA ALA A 635 27.95 22.04 30.58
C ALA A 635 28.80 21.88 31.86
N ASP A 636 28.21 22.08 33.05
CA ASP A 636 28.88 21.96 34.34
C ASP A 636 29.24 20.52 34.71
N TYR A 637 28.65 19.52 34.05
CA TYR A 637 28.85 18.10 34.31
C TYR A 637 29.84 17.45 33.34
N VAL A 638 30.25 18.18 32.29
CA VAL A 638 31.19 17.71 31.25
C VAL A 638 32.63 17.72 31.75
N GLN A 639 33.27 16.56 31.67
CA GLN A 639 34.64 16.28 32.06
C GLN A 639 35.37 15.55 30.92
N GLU A 640 36.70 15.64 30.88
CA GLU A 640 37.49 14.85 29.93
C GLU A 640 37.72 13.45 30.48
N ALA A 641 37.59 12.43 29.62
CA ALA A 641 38.02 11.09 29.96
C ALA A 641 39.54 11.07 30.20
N SER A 642 39.96 10.42 31.29
CA SER A 642 41.38 10.18 31.57
C SER A 642 41.97 9.28 30.48
N SER A 643 43.16 9.61 30.00
CA SER A 643 43.94 8.80 29.05
C SER A 643 44.40 7.49 29.71
N ASN A 644 43.53 6.50 29.81
CA ASN A 644 43.91 5.13 30.21
C ASN A 644 43.11 4.10 29.42
#